data_AF-A0AAW0FNI4-F1
#
_entry.id   AF-A0AAW0FNI4-F1
#
_cell.length_a   1.000
_cell.length_b   1.000
_cell.length_c   1.000
_cell.angle_alpha   90.00
_cell.angle_beta   90.00
_cell.angle_gamma   90.00
#
_symmetry.space_group_name_H-M   'P 1'
#
loop_
_entity.id
_entity.type
_entity.pdbx_description
1 polymer ?
#
loop_
_entity_poly.entity_id
_entity_poly.type
_entity_poly.pdbx_seq_one_letter_code
_entity_poly.pdbx_strand_id
1 'polypeptide(L)'
;MNSSRSLEEGERGGFDAKIFLSVARLLTLNQKTASVGLKEAFDVIGNAVNYHSKLQFTNIGNILSLLLLYSSPASVPIEDIAFASFGEANLALVGEDLEEVSNWLTDKANLSDDILLGSDDSELIISTARNLAVDIQFESQAYDFLLDSTASQEEILYRFTVSKAINLSSYFLDISRFNALFELSKGYPPFEKWYTGIVKPFTYYWSNYGSISGAESIRFNQFVRINSLSGKFDVLISPINEESSNEHLSVNKWMNNVILPLISHYESDFRPLLPWLFDENRFEAINVSSIEMLKIYDYIRDTLNVLSLSLGPGRILTNVDFDPEKLESDCSSLLVFIDQNHELSSLYEPNSDAVTTLQDTLETCEKLYSINKLTIAQFLKLRYSRALDYSSKEKEITIIMHGLNETNYQQLLSSARLFSKAFIAIDPEHESQINRLIVERFLFFNLFDIVEEFYKEDEFKLTADTYFQLANKKFWDSFNQASNLNDKIGKLNLASKCVRIFDLLSSNPELSEENRGSIIKTKHLLKVINNIKNFKIVVERGKHFTPYQLITQFGLVDSKETDGKNSPINLITTILENNPKSYLAYEKLYKIFVDFLIFLDDSGSDISMTYLPKIKSACIESALIDTNFDFAYKNSIELLTYYSDKNGNELNSLWLTFYQVGKFISPEWFGDYDTSINNEKISILTKQREVLALALKLIKPNESSIDNSKLLLTQWENINQEIENWYASLQTRSQSNTHSTTRTDQVKENLGALTNDLISDATNTTNQASEKLSNLFVSGLGWAIGANPE
;
A
#
# COMPACT_ATOMS: atom_id res chain seq x y z
N MET A 1 -22.51 -77.00 -71.67
CA MET A 1 -22.96 -76.46 -70.38
C MET A 1 -21.99 -75.48 -69.72
N ASN A 2 -20.78 -75.24 -70.26
CA ASN A 2 -19.85 -74.21 -69.75
C ASN A 2 -19.84 -72.89 -70.54
N SER A 3 -20.57 -72.74 -71.66
CA SER A 3 -20.63 -71.47 -72.41
C SER A 3 -21.77 -70.55 -71.98
N SER A 4 -22.84 -71.09 -71.38
CA SER A 4 -23.98 -70.30 -70.89
C SER A 4 -23.66 -69.55 -69.58
N ARG A 5 -22.79 -70.11 -68.72
CA ARG A 5 -22.32 -69.43 -67.50
C ARG A 5 -21.39 -68.24 -67.79
N SER A 6 -20.56 -68.31 -68.83
CA SER A 6 -19.67 -67.20 -69.23
C SER A 6 -20.42 -66.09 -69.98
N LEU A 7 -21.53 -66.41 -70.66
CA LEU A 7 -22.43 -65.42 -71.28
C LEU A 7 -23.25 -64.68 -70.22
N GLU A 8 -23.82 -65.39 -69.24
CA GLU A 8 -24.55 -64.77 -68.11
C GLU A 8 -23.65 -63.90 -67.20
N GLU A 9 -22.39 -64.28 -66.98
CA GLU A 9 -21.41 -63.45 -66.25
C GLU A 9 -20.94 -62.24 -67.07
N GLY A 10 -20.83 -62.38 -68.40
CA GLY A 10 -20.47 -61.29 -69.32
C GLY A 10 -21.58 -60.24 -69.50
N GLU A 11 -22.84 -60.68 -69.61
CA GLU A 11 -24.02 -59.79 -69.69
C GLU A 11 -24.24 -59.05 -68.36
N ARG A 12 -24.15 -59.74 -67.22
CA ARG A 12 -24.20 -59.08 -65.89
C ARG A 12 -23.08 -58.06 -65.69
N GLY A 13 -21.86 -58.37 -66.15
CA GLY A 13 -20.74 -57.43 -66.13
C GLY A 13 -20.94 -56.21 -67.03
N GLY A 14 -21.62 -56.39 -68.17
CA GLY A 14 -22.01 -55.31 -69.07
C GLY A 14 -23.04 -54.36 -68.45
N PHE A 15 -24.07 -54.90 -67.79
CA PHE A 15 -25.08 -54.08 -67.09
C PHE A 15 -24.48 -53.32 -65.89
N ASP A 16 -23.63 -53.95 -65.08
CA ASP A 16 -22.89 -53.29 -63.98
C ASP A 16 -21.99 -52.14 -64.50
N ALA A 17 -21.23 -52.39 -65.57
CA ALA A 17 -20.41 -51.36 -66.22
C ALA A 17 -21.25 -50.20 -66.78
N LYS A 18 -22.41 -50.50 -67.38
CA LYS A 18 -23.35 -49.51 -67.92
C LYS A 18 -23.98 -48.67 -66.81
N ILE A 19 -24.38 -49.28 -65.68
CA ILE A 19 -24.87 -48.57 -64.48
C ILE A 19 -23.81 -47.58 -63.99
N PHE A 20 -22.57 -48.05 -63.78
CA PHE A 20 -21.46 -47.23 -63.30
C PHE A 20 -21.16 -46.02 -64.22
N LEU A 21 -21.14 -46.23 -65.54
CA LEU A 21 -20.94 -45.15 -66.51
C LEU A 21 -22.12 -44.17 -66.58
N SER A 22 -23.36 -44.65 -66.47
CA SER A 22 -24.56 -43.81 -66.40
C SER A 22 -24.54 -42.91 -65.16
N VAL A 23 -24.04 -43.40 -64.02
CA VAL A 23 -23.85 -42.58 -62.80
C VAL A 23 -22.81 -41.49 -63.01
N ALA A 24 -21.66 -41.83 -63.60
CA ALA A 24 -20.62 -40.85 -63.92
C ALA A 24 -21.14 -39.73 -64.85
N ARG A 25 -21.98 -40.11 -65.85
CA ARG A 25 -22.65 -39.14 -66.72
C ARG A 25 -23.67 -38.30 -65.96
N LEU A 26 -24.51 -38.91 -65.13
CA LEU A 26 -25.51 -38.19 -64.34
C LEU A 26 -24.89 -37.13 -63.43
N LEU A 27 -23.72 -37.40 -62.84
CA LEU A 27 -22.98 -36.45 -61.99
C LEU A 27 -22.34 -35.28 -62.76
N THR A 28 -22.04 -35.47 -64.05
CA THR A 28 -21.40 -34.44 -64.89
C THR A 28 -22.40 -33.56 -65.65
N LEU A 29 -23.67 -33.94 -65.71
CA LEU A 29 -24.74 -33.14 -66.34
C LEU A 29 -25.16 -31.95 -65.46
N ASN A 30 -25.46 -30.80 -66.08
CA ASN A 30 -25.80 -29.56 -65.37
C ASN A 30 -27.26 -29.61 -64.83
N GLN A 31 -27.46 -29.57 -63.51
CA GLN A 31 -28.76 -29.84 -62.87
C GLN A 31 -29.86 -28.80 -63.10
N LYS A 32 -29.62 -27.63 -63.72
CA LYS A 32 -30.72 -26.72 -64.11
C LYS A 32 -31.75 -27.38 -65.04
N THR A 33 -31.41 -28.50 -65.67
CA THR A 33 -32.30 -29.31 -66.51
C THR A 33 -32.71 -30.66 -65.90
N ALA A 34 -32.18 -31.06 -64.73
CA ALA A 34 -32.46 -32.35 -64.10
C ALA A 34 -33.07 -32.15 -62.70
N SER A 35 -34.29 -31.62 -62.64
CA SER A 35 -35.02 -31.51 -61.38
C SER A 35 -35.49 -32.91 -60.93
N VAL A 36 -35.02 -33.35 -59.74
CA VAL A 36 -35.53 -34.48 -58.91
C VAL A 36 -34.93 -35.89 -59.17
N GLY A 37 -34.01 -36.08 -60.11
CA GLY A 37 -33.54 -37.43 -60.48
C GLY A 37 -32.42 -38.07 -59.64
N LEU A 38 -31.54 -37.28 -59.01
CA LEU A 38 -30.29 -37.79 -58.41
C LEU A 38 -30.56 -38.62 -57.14
N LYS A 39 -31.43 -38.13 -56.26
CA LYS A 39 -31.85 -38.83 -55.04
C LYS A 39 -32.39 -40.24 -55.35
N GLU A 40 -33.39 -40.29 -56.22
CA GLU A 40 -34.03 -41.54 -56.66
C GLU A 40 -33.05 -42.47 -57.40
N ALA A 41 -32.09 -41.92 -58.15
CA ALA A 41 -31.05 -42.72 -58.80
C ALA A 41 -30.14 -43.42 -57.80
N PHE A 42 -29.67 -42.70 -56.78
CA PHE A 42 -28.82 -43.26 -55.73
C PHE A 42 -29.57 -44.23 -54.79
N ASP A 43 -30.88 -44.06 -54.60
CA ASP A 43 -31.71 -45.04 -53.89
C ASP A 43 -31.78 -46.38 -54.64
N VAL A 44 -31.99 -46.34 -55.96
CA VAL A 44 -32.00 -47.53 -56.82
C VAL A 44 -30.63 -48.21 -56.84
N ILE A 45 -29.55 -47.43 -56.92
CA ILE A 45 -28.17 -47.96 -56.86
C ILE A 45 -27.88 -48.59 -55.50
N GLY A 46 -28.27 -47.94 -54.40
CA GLY A 46 -28.11 -48.48 -53.05
C GLY A 46 -28.80 -49.83 -52.89
N ASN A 47 -30.00 -49.99 -53.44
CA ASN A 47 -30.70 -51.27 -53.48
C ASN A 47 -29.95 -52.33 -54.30
N ALA A 48 -29.46 -51.97 -55.49
CA ALA A 48 -28.71 -52.89 -56.35
C ALA A 48 -27.39 -53.36 -55.69
N VAL A 49 -26.66 -52.46 -55.03
CA VAL A 49 -25.43 -52.77 -54.28
C VAL A 49 -25.72 -53.70 -53.09
N ASN A 50 -26.83 -53.50 -52.39
CA ASN A 50 -27.22 -54.34 -51.26
C ASN A 50 -27.69 -55.74 -51.68
N TYR A 51 -28.37 -55.85 -52.83
CA TYR A 51 -28.90 -57.12 -53.33
C TYR A 51 -27.82 -57.99 -54.01
N HIS A 52 -26.89 -57.39 -54.73
CA HIS A 52 -25.84 -58.10 -55.46
C HIS A 52 -24.49 -58.05 -54.72
N SER A 53 -24.14 -59.15 -54.06
CA SER A 53 -22.95 -59.24 -53.20
C SER A 53 -21.57 -59.14 -53.89
N LYS A 54 -21.49 -58.96 -55.22
CA LYS A 54 -20.23 -58.92 -56.00
C LYS A 54 -20.35 -58.10 -57.30
N LEU A 55 -20.68 -56.81 -57.22
CA LEU A 55 -20.56 -55.89 -58.36
C LEU A 55 -19.09 -55.46 -58.53
N GLN A 56 -18.58 -55.50 -59.76
CA GLN A 56 -17.19 -55.18 -60.08
C GLN A 56 -17.00 -53.66 -60.15
N PHE A 57 -17.91 -52.94 -60.79
CA PHE A 57 -17.80 -51.51 -61.07
C PHE A 57 -18.65 -50.66 -60.12
N THR A 58 -19.93 -50.99 -59.96
CA THR A 58 -20.89 -50.30 -59.08
C THR A 58 -20.75 -50.76 -57.64
N ASN A 59 -19.56 -50.64 -57.06
CA ASN A 59 -19.32 -50.87 -55.63
C ASN A 59 -19.23 -49.54 -54.87
N ILE A 60 -19.41 -49.58 -53.55
CA ILE A 60 -19.45 -48.37 -52.70
C ILE A 60 -18.20 -47.50 -52.85
N GLY A 61 -17.02 -48.09 -52.99
CA GLY A 61 -15.77 -47.34 -53.15
C GLY A 61 -15.71 -46.55 -54.45
N ASN A 62 -16.03 -47.19 -55.58
CA ASN A 62 -16.04 -46.55 -56.88
C ASN A 62 -17.15 -45.48 -56.99
N ILE A 63 -18.33 -45.72 -56.40
CA ILE A 63 -19.42 -44.75 -56.38
C ILE A 63 -19.07 -43.53 -55.54
N LEU A 64 -18.45 -43.71 -54.36
CA LEU A 64 -17.95 -42.61 -53.55
C LEU A 64 -16.79 -41.86 -54.24
N SER A 65 -15.92 -42.54 -54.98
CA SER A 65 -14.89 -41.88 -55.80
C SER A 65 -15.51 -41.04 -56.94
N LEU A 66 -16.57 -41.53 -57.59
CA LEU A 66 -17.32 -40.75 -58.57
C LEU A 66 -17.96 -39.50 -57.94
N LEU A 67 -18.60 -39.66 -56.78
CA LEU A 67 -19.15 -38.55 -56.01
C LEU A 67 -18.04 -37.58 -55.57
N LEU A 68 -16.87 -38.07 -55.19
CA LEU A 68 -15.74 -37.22 -54.80
C LEU A 68 -15.31 -36.30 -55.94
N LEU A 69 -15.10 -36.85 -57.14
CA LEU A 69 -14.47 -36.16 -58.26
C LEU A 69 -15.46 -35.41 -59.16
N TYR A 70 -16.61 -36.02 -59.45
CA TYR A 70 -17.53 -35.51 -60.48
C TYR A 70 -18.74 -34.74 -59.94
N SER A 71 -19.01 -34.77 -58.62
CA SER A 71 -20.01 -33.87 -58.04
C SER A 71 -19.40 -32.50 -57.74
N SER A 72 -19.56 -31.58 -58.69
CA SER A 72 -19.19 -30.18 -58.52
C SER A 72 -20.27 -29.45 -57.71
N PRO A 73 -19.92 -28.51 -56.82
CA PRO A 73 -20.92 -27.70 -56.11
C PRO A 73 -21.83 -26.87 -57.03
N ALA A 74 -21.38 -26.59 -58.25
CA ALA A 74 -22.18 -25.89 -59.25
C ALA A 74 -23.24 -26.81 -59.89
N SER A 75 -23.03 -28.14 -59.85
CA SER A 75 -23.92 -29.13 -60.44
C SER A 75 -24.74 -29.90 -59.41
N VAL A 76 -24.25 -30.16 -58.18
CA VAL A 76 -24.95 -30.95 -57.17
C VAL A 76 -24.89 -30.27 -55.79
N PRO A 77 -26.02 -30.00 -55.13
CA PRO A 77 -26.06 -29.51 -53.75
C PRO A 77 -25.35 -30.45 -52.76
N ILE A 78 -24.78 -29.91 -51.68
CA ILE A 78 -24.02 -30.69 -50.69
C ILE A 78 -24.93 -31.68 -49.96
N GLU A 79 -26.18 -31.29 -49.73
CA GLU A 79 -27.22 -32.13 -49.12
C GLU A 79 -27.50 -33.37 -49.97
N ASP A 80 -27.53 -33.21 -51.30
CA ASP A 80 -27.76 -34.30 -52.24
C ASP A 80 -26.52 -35.21 -52.34
N ILE A 81 -25.31 -34.66 -52.25
CA ILE A 81 -24.06 -35.44 -52.16
C ILE A 81 -24.07 -36.28 -50.88
N ALA A 82 -24.45 -35.68 -49.75
CA ALA A 82 -24.51 -36.36 -48.47
C ALA A 82 -25.55 -37.49 -48.51
N PHE A 83 -26.74 -37.22 -49.02
CA PHE A 83 -27.77 -38.25 -49.22
C PHE A 83 -27.28 -39.41 -50.10
N ALA A 84 -26.70 -39.07 -51.27
CA ALA A 84 -26.21 -40.05 -52.23
C ALA A 84 -25.11 -40.98 -51.67
N SER A 85 -24.40 -40.53 -50.63
CA SER A 85 -23.37 -41.33 -49.96
C SER A 85 -23.90 -42.33 -48.92
N PHE A 86 -25.13 -42.16 -48.43
CA PHE A 86 -25.72 -43.00 -47.38
C PHE A 86 -26.73 -44.03 -47.91
N GLY A 87 -27.42 -43.75 -49.02
CA GLY A 87 -28.36 -44.67 -49.66
C GLY A 87 -29.40 -45.23 -48.67
N GLU A 88 -30.32 -44.40 -48.18
CA GLU A 88 -31.47 -44.92 -47.44
C GLU A 88 -32.38 -45.69 -48.41
N ALA A 89 -32.26 -47.01 -48.42
CA ALA A 89 -33.13 -47.92 -49.16
C ALA A 89 -34.60 -47.71 -48.74
N ASN A 90 -35.32 -46.85 -49.46
CA ASN A 90 -36.75 -46.64 -49.29
C ASN A 90 -37.39 -46.26 -50.63
N LEU A 91 -37.76 -47.29 -51.42
CA LEU A 91 -39.03 -47.42 -52.16
C LEU A 91 -38.95 -48.61 -53.14
N ALA A 92 -40.02 -49.40 -53.11
CA ALA A 92 -40.41 -50.55 -53.92
C ALA A 92 -39.69 -50.86 -55.27
N LEU A 93 -39.35 -52.15 -55.42
CA LEU A 93 -39.45 -53.01 -56.63
C LEU A 93 -38.40 -52.99 -57.77
N VAL A 94 -37.47 -52.03 -57.89
CA VAL A 94 -36.57 -51.96 -59.09
C VAL A 94 -35.16 -52.58 -58.86
N GLY A 95 -34.84 -53.12 -57.70
CA GLY A 95 -33.45 -53.46 -57.33
C GLY A 95 -32.94 -54.89 -57.57
N GLU A 96 -33.76 -55.82 -58.08
CA GLU A 96 -33.36 -57.24 -58.20
C GLU A 96 -32.75 -57.61 -59.56
N ASP A 97 -33.05 -56.85 -60.62
CA ASP A 97 -32.56 -57.08 -61.99
C ASP A 97 -31.68 -55.92 -62.47
N LEU A 98 -30.39 -56.23 -62.72
CA LEU A 98 -29.39 -55.25 -63.19
C LEU A 98 -29.73 -54.68 -64.57
N GLU A 99 -30.41 -55.43 -65.44
CA GLU A 99 -30.82 -54.94 -66.75
C GLU A 99 -31.89 -53.85 -66.63
N GLU A 100 -32.89 -54.07 -65.77
CA GLU A 100 -33.95 -53.09 -65.49
C GLU A 100 -33.38 -51.82 -64.85
N VAL A 101 -32.47 -51.97 -63.88
CA VAL A 101 -31.76 -50.84 -63.25
C VAL A 101 -30.94 -50.06 -64.27
N SER A 102 -30.22 -50.76 -65.15
CA SER A 102 -29.38 -50.14 -66.18
C SER A 102 -30.20 -49.34 -67.19
N ASN A 103 -31.30 -49.93 -67.68
CA ASN A 103 -32.20 -49.27 -68.63
C ASN A 103 -32.92 -48.08 -67.99
N TRP A 104 -33.43 -48.24 -66.76
CA TRP A 104 -34.07 -47.16 -66.03
C TRP A 104 -33.14 -45.97 -65.78
N LEU A 105 -31.88 -46.21 -65.37
CA LEU A 105 -30.90 -45.14 -65.17
C LEU A 105 -30.53 -44.43 -66.48
N THR A 106 -30.40 -45.19 -67.58
CA THR A 106 -30.07 -44.66 -68.90
C THR A 106 -31.21 -43.79 -69.43
N ASP A 107 -32.46 -44.24 -69.29
CA ASP A 107 -33.66 -43.47 -69.67
C ASP A 107 -33.82 -42.22 -68.81
N LYS A 108 -33.64 -42.36 -67.49
CA LYS A 108 -33.81 -41.26 -66.55
C LYS A 108 -32.77 -40.16 -66.70
N ALA A 109 -31.57 -40.52 -67.13
CA ALA A 109 -30.51 -39.57 -67.46
C ALA A 109 -30.62 -38.99 -68.88
N ASN A 110 -31.66 -39.36 -69.66
CA ASN A 110 -31.82 -39.06 -71.09
C ASN A 110 -30.57 -39.46 -71.91
N LEU A 111 -29.94 -40.58 -71.56
CA LEU A 111 -28.69 -41.08 -72.16
C LEU A 111 -28.94 -42.12 -73.24
N SER A 112 -30.20 -42.34 -73.64
CA SER A 112 -30.58 -43.31 -74.68
C SER A 112 -30.02 -42.98 -76.07
N ASP A 113 -29.70 -41.70 -76.33
CA ASP A 113 -29.01 -41.24 -77.55
C ASP A 113 -27.46 -41.20 -77.42
N ASP A 114 -26.89 -41.57 -76.26
CA ASP A 114 -25.43 -41.63 -76.06
C ASP A 114 -24.85 -42.82 -76.85
N ILE A 115 -23.92 -42.52 -77.77
CA ILE A 115 -23.28 -43.50 -78.68
C ILE A 115 -22.65 -44.68 -77.91
N LEU A 116 -22.18 -44.45 -76.68
CA LEU A 116 -21.55 -45.47 -75.85
C LEU A 116 -22.58 -46.29 -75.08
N LEU A 117 -23.54 -45.63 -74.42
CA LEU A 117 -24.51 -46.27 -73.53
C LEU A 117 -25.70 -46.89 -74.28
N GLY A 118 -25.98 -46.44 -75.50
CA GLY A 118 -26.94 -47.05 -76.43
C GLY A 118 -26.35 -48.16 -77.32
N SER A 119 -25.06 -48.48 -77.17
CA SER A 119 -24.43 -49.58 -77.91
C SER A 119 -24.69 -50.94 -77.25
N ASP A 120 -24.90 -51.99 -78.07
CA ASP A 120 -24.98 -53.38 -77.60
C ASP A 120 -23.57 -54.03 -77.42
N ASP A 121 -22.49 -53.24 -77.57
CA ASP A 121 -21.12 -53.72 -77.46
C ASP A 121 -20.65 -53.75 -75.99
N SER A 122 -20.97 -54.86 -75.32
CA SER A 122 -20.60 -55.10 -73.92
C SER A 122 -19.09 -55.03 -73.66
N GLU A 123 -18.21 -55.36 -74.62
CA GLU A 123 -16.76 -55.30 -74.41
C GLU A 123 -16.23 -53.86 -74.37
N LEU A 124 -16.77 -52.99 -75.24
CA LEU A 124 -16.45 -51.56 -75.25
C LEU A 124 -16.94 -50.85 -73.98
N ILE A 125 -18.14 -51.19 -73.50
CA ILE A 125 -18.71 -50.65 -72.26
C ILE A 125 -17.88 -51.09 -71.05
N ILE A 126 -17.55 -52.38 -70.93
CA ILE A 126 -16.75 -52.92 -69.82
C ILE A 126 -15.32 -52.34 -69.82
N SER A 127 -14.68 -52.20 -71.00
CA SER A 127 -13.34 -51.62 -71.08
C SER A 127 -13.32 -50.14 -70.70
N THR A 128 -14.34 -49.38 -71.11
CA THR A 128 -14.48 -47.96 -70.73
C THR A 128 -14.74 -47.80 -69.23
N ALA A 129 -15.63 -48.62 -68.65
CA ALA A 129 -15.89 -48.65 -67.21
C ALA A 129 -14.63 -49.02 -66.41
N ARG A 130 -13.82 -49.95 -66.90
CA ARG A 130 -12.54 -50.33 -66.27
C ARG A 130 -11.52 -49.19 -66.29
N ASN A 131 -11.35 -48.51 -67.41
CA ASN A 131 -10.45 -47.36 -67.50
C ASN A 131 -10.90 -46.26 -66.55
N LEU A 132 -12.20 -45.92 -66.56
CA LEU A 132 -12.75 -44.93 -65.64
C LEU A 132 -12.56 -45.33 -64.18
N ALA A 133 -12.80 -46.60 -63.82
CA ALA A 133 -12.61 -47.09 -62.45
C ALA A 133 -11.14 -46.94 -61.97
N VAL A 134 -10.16 -47.19 -62.85
CA VAL A 134 -8.74 -46.97 -62.54
C VAL A 134 -8.43 -45.47 -62.42
N ASP A 135 -8.94 -44.65 -63.34
CA ASP A 135 -8.71 -43.20 -63.34
C ASP A 135 -9.27 -42.55 -62.07
N ILE A 136 -10.50 -42.87 -61.67
CA ILE A 136 -11.10 -42.29 -60.46
C ILE A 136 -10.39 -42.74 -59.18
N GLN A 137 -9.86 -43.97 -59.16
CA GLN A 137 -9.08 -44.45 -58.02
C GLN A 137 -7.73 -43.75 -57.95
N PHE A 138 -7.10 -43.45 -59.09
CA PHE A 138 -5.86 -42.69 -59.13
C PHE A 138 -6.08 -41.23 -58.73
N GLU A 139 -7.12 -40.58 -59.27
CA GLU A 139 -7.43 -39.17 -58.96
C GLU A 139 -7.95 -38.99 -57.53
N SER A 140 -8.67 -39.96 -56.96
CA SER A 140 -9.16 -39.88 -55.58
C SER A 140 -8.02 -39.89 -54.55
N GLN A 141 -6.85 -40.45 -54.90
CA GLN A 141 -5.66 -40.41 -54.04
C GLN A 141 -5.14 -39.00 -53.81
N ALA A 142 -5.36 -38.05 -54.73
CA ALA A 142 -4.97 -36.65 -54.55
C ALA A 142 -5.72 -35.95 -53.38
N TYR A 143 -6.80 -36.58 -52.89
CA TYR A 143 -7.61 -36.15 -51.77
C TYR A 143 -7.52 -37.13 -50.57
N ASP A 144 -6.50 -37.98 -50.53
CA ASP A 144 -6.27 -39.00 -49.50
C ASP A 144 -7.41 -40.03 -49.37
N PHE A 145 -8.22 -40.21 -50.41
CA PHE A 145 -9.27 -41.24 -50.44
C PHE A 145 -8.68 -42.60 -50.85
N LEU A 146 -8.14 -43.29 -49.85
CA LEU A 146 -7.60 -44.65 -49.96
C LEU A 146 -8.48 -45.62 -49.17
N LEU A 147 -9.05 -46.60 -49.86
CA LEU A 147 -9.88 -47.64 -49.25
C LEU A 147 -9.08 -48.93 -49.13
N ASP A 148 -9.00 -49.47 -47.91
CA ASP A 148 -8.57 -50.84 -47.71
C ASP A 148 -9.75 -51.78 -48.00
N SER A 149 -9.47 -52.91 -48.64
CA SER A 149 -10.40 -54.02 -48.86
C SER A 149 -11.08 -54.53 -47.57
N THR A 150 -10.55 -54.19 -46.39
CA THR A 150 -11.06 -54.60 -45.08
C THR A 150 -11.75 -53.47 -44.28
N ALA A 151 -11.83 -52.26 -44.83
CA ALA A 151 -12.39 -51.09 -44.12
C ALA A 151 -13.89 -51.27 -43.80
N SER A 152 -14.30 -50.86 -42.60
CA SER A 152 -15.72 -50.85 -42.23
C SER A 152 -16.49 -49.77 -43.00
N GLN A 153 -17.81 -49.91 -43.11
CA GLN A 153 -18.66 -48.90 -43.77
C GLN A 153 -18.51 -47.52 -43.12
N GLU A 154 -18.42 -47.46 -41.79
CA GLU A 154 -18.20 -46.22 -41.03
C GLU A 154 -16.84 -45.59 -41.35
N GLU A 155 -15.79 -46.39 -41.52
CA GLU A 155 -14.46 -45.91 -41.91
C GLU A 155 -14.45 -45.40 -43.36
N ILE A 156 -15.12 -46.10 -44.28
CA ILE A 156 -15.27 -45.69 -45.68
C ILE A 156 -15.98 -44.33 -45.76
N LEU A 157 -17.09 -44.17 -45.01
CA LEU A 157 -17.84 -42.92 -44.94
C LEU A 157 -17.02 -41.79 -44.30
N TYR A 158 -16.29 -42.08 -43.23
CA TYR A 158 -15.38 -41.11 -42.61
C TYR A 158 -14.32 -40.61 -43.60
N ARG A 159 -13.64 -41.54 -44.31
CA ARG A 159 -12.63 -41.19 -45.33
C ARG A 159 -13.25 -40.37 -46.45
N PHE A 160 -14.43 -40.74 -46.92
CA PHE A 160 -15.16 -39.98 -47.92
C PHE A 160 -15.51 -38.57 -47.44
N THR A 161 -16.03 -38.43 -46.22
CA THR A 161 -16.35 -37.13 -45.59
C THR A 161 -15.14 -36.22 -45.53
N VAL A 162 -13.98 -36.73 -45.09
CA VAL A 162 -12.73 -35.95 -45.04
C VAL A 162 -12.29 -35.55 -46.45
N SER A 163 -12.18 -36.50 -47.37
CA SER A 163 -11.73 -36.25 -48.74
C SER A 163 -12.65 -35.30 -49.49
N LYS A 164 -13.97 -35.44 -49.32
CA LYS A 164 -14.95 -34.57 -49.95
C LYS A 164 -14.94 -33.18 -49.34
N ALA A 165 -14.75 -33.03 -48.02
CA ALA A 165 -14.56 -31.72 -47.41
C ALA A 165 -13.31 -31.00 -47.96
N ILE A 166 -12.20 -31.72 -48.17
CA ILE A 166 -10.99 -31.18 -48.80
C ILE A 166 -11.29 -30.74 -50.25
N ASN A 167 -11.94 -31.59 -51.04
CA ASN A 167 -12.35 -31.27 -52.40
C ASN A 167 -13.24 -30.01 -52.46
N LEU A 168 -14.32 -29.98 -51.68
CA LEU A 168 -15.28 -28.87 -51.63
C LEU A 168 -14.66 -27.56 -51.14
N SER A 169 -13.68 -27.62 -50.23
CA SER A 169 -12.97 -26.42 -49.76
C SER A 169 -12.09 -25.73 -50.80
N SER A 170 -11.89 -26.37 -51.96
CA SER A 170 -11.28 -25.71 -53.12
C SER A 170 -12.24 -24.71 -53.78
N TYR A 171 -13.55 -24.89 -53.57
CA TYR A 171 -14.62 -24.07 -54.15
C TYR A 171 -15.29 -23.15 -53.12
N PHE A 172 -15.43 -23.61 -51.87
CA PHE A 172 -16.00 -22.83 -50.78
C PHE A 172 -14.95 -22.44 -49.75
N LEU A 173 -15.02 -21.20 -49.29
CA LEU A 173 -14.14 -20.70 -48.23
C LEU A 173 -14.66 -21.05 -46.83
N ASP A 174 -15.99 -21.00 -46.64
CA ASP A 174 -16.65 -21.29 -45.38
C ASP A 174 -17.12 -22.76 -45.32
N ILE A 175 -16.43 -23.54 -44.49
CA ILE A 175 -16.68 -24.98 -44.32
C ILE A 175 -17.88 -25.30 -43.42
N SER A 176 -18.47 -24.31 -42.74
CA SER A 176 -19.68 -24.54 -41.93
C SER A 176 -20.86 -25.05 -42.78
N ARG A 177 -20.83 -24.75 -44.08
CA ARG A 177 -21.78 -25.23 -45.09
C ARG A 177 -21.72 -26.75 -45.32
N PHE A 178 -20.68 -27.42 -44.85
CA PHE A 178 -20.49 -28.86 -45.06
C PHE A 178 -21.19 -29.71 -43.99
N ASN A 179 -22.05 -29.11 -43.15
CA ASN A 179 -22.69 -29.81 -42.03
C ASN A 179 -23.46 -31.08 -42.46
N ALA A 180 -24.13 -31.06 -43.61
CA ALA A 180 -24.83 -32.24 -44.14
C ALA A 180 -23.87 -33.43 -44.40
N LEU A 181 -22.63 -33.15 -44.85
CA LEU A 181 -21.59 -34.14 -45.04
C LEU A 181 -21.04 -34.64 -43.69
N PHE A 182 -20.86 -33.75 -42.72
CA PHE A 182 -20.35 -34.09 -41.39
C PHE A 182 -21.31 -34.99 -40.60
N GLU A 183 -22.63 -34.81 -40.75
CA GLU A 183 -23.62 -35.68 -40.09
C GLU A 183 -23.53 -37.15 -40.55
N LEU A 184 -22.96 -37.46 -41.72
CA LEU A 184 -22.81 -38.84 -42.23
C LEU A 184 -21.92 -39.73 -41.37
N SER A 185 -20.90 -39.14 -40.75
CA SER A 185 -19.88 -39.86 -39.99
C SER A 185 -20.04 -39.64 -38.48
N LYS A 186 -21.12 -38.98 -38.07
CA LYS A 186 -21.40 -38.65 -36.67
C LYS A 186 -21.57 -39.90 -35.83
N GLY A 187 -20.99 -39.88 -34.63
CA GLY A 187 -20.96 -41.02 -33.72
C GLY A 187 -19.81 -42.00 -33.97
N TYR A 188 -19.09 -41.92 -35.10
CA TYR A 188 -17.86 -42.69 -35.31
C TYR A 188 -16.69 -42.03 -34.55
N PRO A 189 -16.02 -42.69 -33.59
CA PRO A 189 -15.06 -42.02 -32.71
C PRO A 189 -13.88 -41.33 -33.43
N PRO A 190 -13.26 -41.91 -34.48
CA PRO A 190 -12.22 -41.22 -35.25
C PRO A 190 -12.73 -39.95 -35.94
N PHE A 191 -13.97 -39.96 -36.43
CA PHE A 191 -14.60 -38.77 -37.00
C PHE A 191 -14.83 -37.71 -35.92
N GLU A 192 -15.41 -38.07 -34.76
CA GLU A 192 -15.66 -37.12 -33.68
C GLU A 192 -14.36 -36.45 -33.20
N LYS A 193 -13.27 -37.22 -33.10
CA LYS A 193 -11.93 -36.70 -32.77
C LYS A 193 -11.41 -35.73 -33.84
N TRP A 194 -11.62 -36.01 -35.12
CA TRP A 194 -11.23 -35.12 -36.22
C TRP A 194 -12.12 -33.86 -36.28
N TYR A 195 -13.43 -34.02 -36.13
CA TYR A 195 -14.40 -32.92 -36.19
C TYR A 195 -14.20 -31.93 -35.04
N THR A 196 -14.04 -32.43 -33.81
CA THR A 196 -13.80 -31.58 -32.63
C THR A 196 -12.43 -30.92 -32.62
N GLY A 197 -11.40 -31.62 -33.13
CA GLY A 197 -10.02 -31.15 -33.06
C GLY A 197 -9.49 -30.38 -34.27
N ILE A 198 -10.12 -30.55 -35.45
CA ILE A 198 -9.66 -29.94 -36.71
C ILE A 198 -10.75 -29.03 -37.29
N VAL A 199 -11.96 -29.57 -37.51
CA VAL A 199 -13.04 -28.84 -38.19
C VAL A 199 -13.58 -27.69 -37.34
N LYS A 200 -13.92 -27.93 -36.07
CA LYS A 200 -14.41 -26.89 -35.17
C LYS A 200 -13.39 -25.76 -34.94
N PRO A 201 -12.11 -26.04 -34.60
CA PRO A 201 -11.07 -25.03 -34.49
C PRO A 201 -10.90 -24.18 -35.76
N PHE A 202 -10.86 -24.82 -36.93
CA PHE A 202 -10.73 -24.09 -38.19
C PHE A 202 -11.98 -23.24 -38.49
N THR A 203 -13.18 -23.75 -38.23
CA THR A 203 -14.43 -22.99 -38.43
C THR A 203 -14.45 -21.76 -37.53
N TYR A 204 -13.96 -21.89 -36.30
CA TYR A 204 -13.84 -20.77 -35.36
C TYR A 204 -12.82 -19.74 -35.84
N TYR A 205 -11.63 -20.20 -36.27
CA TYR A 205 -10.60 -19.35 -36.89
C TYR A 205 -11.15 -18.60 -38.11
N TRP A 206 -11.85 -19.30 -39.01
CA TRP A 206 -12.40 -18.69 -40.23
C TRP A 206 -13.47 -17.64 -39.91
N SER A 207 -14.41 -17.97 -39.01
CA SER A 207 -15.51 -17.07 -38.66
C SER A 207 -15.06 -15.80 -37.95
N ASN A 208 -13.97 -15.86 -37.18
CA ASN A 208 -13.51 -14.73 -36.36
C ASN A 208 -12.30 -13.98 -36.94
N TYR A 209 -11.55 -14.58 -37.87
CA TYR A 209 -10.37 -13.97 -38.49
C TYR A 209 -10.34 -14.18 -40.01
N GLY A 210 -10.38 -15.43 -40.47
CA GLY A 210 -10.13 -15.76 -41.88
C GLY A 210 -11.09 -15.10 -42.88
N SER A 211 -12.35 -14.89 -42.49
CA SER A 211 -13.38 -14.21 -43.29
C SER A 211 -13.16 -12.69 -43.42
N ILE A 212 -12.43 -12.08 -42.48
CA ILE A 212 -12.12 -10.65 -42.45
C ILE A 212 -10.85 -10.38 -43.27
N SER A 213 -9.79 -11.18 -43.07
CA SER A 213 -8.49 -11.01 -43.72
C SER A 213 -8.44 -11.53 -45.17
N GLY A 214 -9.41 -12.36 -45.58
CA GLY A 214 -9.79 -12.63 -46.97
C GLY A 214 -8.76 -13.25 -47.91
N ALA A 215 -7.73 -12.50 -48.30
CA ALA A 215 -6.73 -12.91 -49.30
C ALA A 215 -5.47 -13.57 -48.70
N GLU A 216 -5.18 -13.28 -47.43
CA GLU A 216 -3.97 -13.76 -46.73
C GLU A 216 -4.25 -14.97 -45.81
N SER A 217 -5.51 -15.35 -45.63
CA SER A 217 -5.91 -16.46 -44.76
C SER A 217 -5.76 -17.83 -45.43
N ILE A 218 -5.35 -18.82 -44.64
CA ILE A 218 -5.19 -20.19 -45.12
C ILE A 218 -6.57 -20.81 -45.47
N ARG A 219 -6.64 -21.56 -46.57
CA ARG A 219 -7.85 -22.33 -46.91
C ARG A 219 -7.87 -23.67 -46.20
N PHE A 220 -9.06 -24.25 -46.01
CA PHE A 220 -9.20 -25.53 -45.31
C PHE A 220 -8.41 -26.68 -45.97
N ASN A 221 -8.42 -26.78 -47.31
CA ASN A 221 -7.61 -27.77 -48.03
C ASN A 221 -6.10 -27.63 -47.77
N GLN A 222 -5.59 -26.41 -47.61
CA GLN A 222 -4.19 -26.15 -47.29
C GLN A 222 -3.90 -26.47 -45.81
N PHE A 223 -4.80 -26.06 -44.91
CA PHE A 223 -4.67 -26.29 -43.47
C PHE A 223 -4.65 -27.79 -43.12
N VAL A 224 -5.57 -28.58 -43.69
CA VAL A 224 -5.68 -30.02 -43.42
C VAL A 224 -4.41 -30.77 -43.85
N ARG A 225 -3.78 -30.35 -44.95
CA ARG A 225 -2.54 -30.95 -45.51
C ARG A 225 -1.27 -30.65 -44.70
N ILE A 226 -1.33 -29.77 -43.70
CA ILE A 226 -0.20 -29.57 -42.79
C ILE A 226 -0.06 -30.81 -41.90
N ASN A 227 1.06 -31.52 -42.00
CA ASN A 227 1.26 -32.82 -41.34
C ASN A 227 1.75 -32.72 -39.87
N SER A 228 2.18 -31.54 -39.43
CA SER A 228 2.69 -31.33 -38.07
C SER A 228 1.69 -30.58 -37.20
N LEU A 229 1.58 -30.98 -35.92
CA LEU A 229 0.83 -30.22 -34.92
C LEU A 229 1.37 -28.79 -34.81
N SER A 230 2.69 -28.60 -34.77
CA SER A 230 3.31 -27.27 -34.70
C SER A 230 2.90 -26.38 -35.87
N GLY A 231 2.94 -26.89 -37.10
CA GLY A 231 2.54 -26.10 -38.27
C GLY A 231 1.06 -25.72 -38.25
N LYS A 232 0.17 -26.63 -37.80
CA LYS A 232 -1.26 -26.31 -37.64
C LYS A 232 -1.48 -25.30 -36.51
N PHE A 233 -0.72 -25.42 -35.42
CA PHE A 233 -0.76 -24.51 -34.29
C PHE A 233 -0.34 -23.10 -34.70
N ASP A 234 0.80 -22.95 -35.38
CA ASP A 234 1.34 -21.66 -35.83
C ASP A 234 0.33 -20.88 -36.68
N VAL A 235 -0.32 -21.58 -37.61
CA VAL A 235 -1.38 -21.02 -38.46
C VAL A 235 -2.58 -20.55 -37.65
N LEU A 236 -3.04 -21.37 -36.70
CA LEU A 236 -4.23 -21.06 -35.91
C LEU A 236 -3.97 -20.00 -34.83
N ILE A 237 -2.73 -19.82 -34.38
CA ILE A 237 -2.37 -18.88 -33.33
C ILE A 237 -1.88 -17.52 -33.85
N SER A 238 -1.39 -17.45 -35.10
CA SER A 238 -0.94 -16.22 -35.78
C SER A 238 -1.91 -15.03 -35.62
N PRO A 239 -3.25 -15.18 -35.71
CA PRO A 239 -4.19 -14.07 -35.53
C PRO A 239 -4.04 -13.34 -34.18
N ILE A 240 -3.75 -14.06 -33.10
CA ILE A 240 -3.55 -13.47 -31.77
C ILE A 240 -2.20 -12.74 -31.71
N ASN A 241 -1.20 -13.21 -32.46
CA ASN A 241 0.13 -12.60 -32.46
C ASN A 241 0.16 -11.27 -33.23
N GLU A 242 -0.67 -11.12 -34.27
CA GLU A 242 -0.61 -9.98 -35.20
C GLU A 242 -1.61 -8.86 -34.88
N GLU A 243 -2.79 -9.14 -34.30
CA GLU A 243 -3.84 -8.15 -34.05
C GLU A 243 -4.41 -8.22 -32.62
N SER A 244 -3.78 -7.55 -31.66
CA SER A 244 -4.10 -7.63 -30.23
C SER A 244 -5.33 -6.83 -29.75
N SER A 245 -6.12 -6.23 -30.65
CA SER A 245 -7.14 -5.21 -30.28
C SER A 245 -8.58 -5.50 -30.73
N ASN A 246 -8.93 -6.75 -31.06
CA ASN A 246 -10.30 -7.13 -31.41
C ASN A 246 -10.94 -8.04 -30.32
N GLU A 247 -12.13 -7.72 -29.82
CA GLU A 247 -12.84 -8.51 -28.77
C GLU A 247 -13.13 -9.97 -29.19
N HIS A 248 -13.14 -10.23 -30.50
CA HIS A 248 -13.27 -11.57 -31.10
C HIS A 248 -11.98 -12.41 -31.05
N LEU A 249 -10.82 -11.79 -30.82
CA LEU A 249 -9.50 -12.42 -30.74
C LEU A 249 -9.01 -12.61 -29.28
N SER A 250 -9.94 -12.77 -28.33
CA SER A 250 -9.54 -12.93 -26.92
C SER A 250 -8.83 -14.26 -26.67
N VAL A 251 -7.70 -14.21 -25.95
CA VAL A 251 -6.85 -15.38 -25.65
C VAL A 251 -7.65 -16.53 -25.02
N ASN A 252 -8.54 -16.23 -24.07
CA ASN A 252 -9.38 -17.23 -23.41
C ASN A 252 -10.31 -17.95 -24.41
N LYS A 253 -11.02 -17.20 -25.27
CA LYS A 253 -11.91 -17.78 -26.27
C LYS A 253 -11.14 -18.61 -27.29
N TRP A 254 -9.95 -18.16 -27.69
CA TRP A 254 -9.11 -18.88 -28.64
C TRP A 254 -8.52 -20.17 -28.04
N MET A 255 -8.10 -20.13 -26.77
CA MET A 255 -7.63 -21.34 -26.09
C MET A 255 -8.72 -22.42 -26.03
N ASN A 256 -9.93 -22.04 -25.63
CA ASN A 256 -11.02 -23.00 -25.44
C ASN A 256 -11.59 -23.54 -26.76
N ASN A 257 -11.69 -22.71 -27.81
CA ASN A 257 -12.37 -23.10 -29.04
C ASN A 257 -11.42 -23.55 -30.17
N VAL A 258 -10.13 -23.20 -30.09
CA VAL A 258 -9.16 -23.46 -31.17
C VAL A 258 -8.01 -24.33 -30.68
N ILE A 259 -7.28 -23.88 -29.65
CA ILE A 259 -5.98 -24.46 -29.30
C ILE A 259 -6.09 -25.74 -28.47
N LEU A 260 -6.87 -25.74 -27.38
CA LEU A 260 -7.05 -26.95 -26.57
C LEU A 260 -7.72 -28.09 -27.35
N PRO A 261 -8.76 -27.85 -28.18
CA PRO A 261 -9.30 -28.90 -29.03
C PRO A 261 -8.28 -29.46 -30.04
N LEU A 262 -7.44 -28.60 -30.63
CA LEU A 262 -6.35 -29.04 -31.52
C LEU A 262 -5.34 -29.91 -30.77
N ILE A 263 -4.89 -29.49 -29.58
CA ILE A 263 -3.95 -30.26 -28.76
C ILE A 263 -4.55 -31.60 -28.35
N SER A 264 -5.83 -31.63 -27.96
CA SER A 264 -6.55 -32.86 -27.62
C SER A 264 -6.60 -33.87 -28.78
N HIS A 265 -6.70 -33.39 -30.02
CA HIS A 265 -6.61 -34.25 -31.21
C HIS A 265 -5.28 -35.00 -31.30
N TYR A 266 -4.18 -34.34 -30.97
CA TYR A 266 -2.82 -34.90 -31.00
C TYR A 266 -2.40 -35.42 -29.63
N GLU A 267 -3.28 -36.18 -28.97
CA GLU A 267 -2.98 -36.90 -27.71
C GLU A 267 -2.57 -35.99 -26.55
N SER A 268 -3.07 -34.75 -26.56
CA SER A 268 -2.72 -33.72 -25.57
C SER A 268 -1.23 -33.36 -25.58
N ASP A 269 -0.60 -33.37 -26.76
CA ASP A 269 0.76 -32.90 -26.94
C ASP A 269 0.84 -31.36 -26.84
N PHE A 270 1.15 -30.86 -25.65
CA PHE A 270 1.28 -29.43 -25.40
C PHE A 270 2.56 -28.81 -25.96
N ARG A 271 3.52 -29.59 -26.49
CA ARG A 271 4.85 -29.10 -26.89
C ARG A 271 4.85 -27.85 -27.77
N PRO A 272 3.90 -27.65 -28.72
CA PRO A 272 3.88 -26.42 -29.53
C PRO A 272 3.31 -25.20 -28.79
N LEU A 273 2.45 -25.43 -27.79
CA LEU A 273 1.87 -24.36 -26.97
C LEU A 273 2.89 -23.81 -25.97
N LEU A 274 3.76 -24.65 -25.41
CA LEU A 274 4.69 -24.25 -24.35
C LEU A 274 5.63 -23.11 -24.80
N PRO A 275 6.35 -23.19 -25.94
CA PRO A 275 7.16 -22.07 -26.43
C PRO A 275 6.33 -20.82 -26.68
N TRP A 276 5.08 -20.95 -27.14
CA TRP A 276 4.21 -19.81 -27.37
C TRP A 276 3.78 -19.12 -26.06
N LEU A 277 3.50 -19.90 -25.01
CA LEU A 277 3.15 -19.39 -23.67
C LEU A 277 4.34 -18.74 -22.95
N PHE A 278 5.56 -19.18 -23.24
CA PHE A 278 6.77 -18.81 -22.50
C PHE A 278 7.84 -18.13 -23.37
N ASP A 279 7.47 -17.60 -24.53
CA ASP A 279 8.38 -16.84 -25.40
C ASP A 279 8.85 -15.58 -24.69
N GLU A 280 10.15 -15.53 -24.34
CA GLU A 280 10.78 -14.43 -23.59
C GLU A 280 10.50 -13.07 -24.23
N ASN A 281 10.43 -12.98 -25.56
CA ASN A 281 10.17 -11.72 -26.27
C ASN A 281 8.77 -11.13 -26.00
N ARG A 282 7.81 -11.93 -25.51
CA ARG A 282 6.49 -11.44 -25.08
C ARG A 282 6.46 -10.89 -23.67
N PHE A 283 7.42 -11.27 -22.84
CA PHE A 283 7.49 -10.91 -21.43
C PHE A 283 8.67 -9.98 -21.10
N GLU A 284 9.64 -9.81 -22.01
CA GLU A 284 10.88 -9.05 -21.79
C GLU A 284 10.72 -7.52 -21.66
N ALA A 285 9.52 -6.96 -21.81
CA ALA A 285 9.35 -5.52 -21.74
C ALA A 285 8.03 -5.10 -21.11
N ILE A 286 7.73 -5.55 -19.89
CA ILE A 286 6.66 -4.90 -19.14
C ILE A 286 7.11 -4.67 -17.70
N ASN A 287 7.36 -3.42 -17.35
CA ASN A 287 6.99 -2.93 -16.02
C ASN A 287 5.48 -3.15 -15.90
N VAL A 288 5.08 -4.38 -15.55
CA VAL A 288 3.68 -4.81 -15.56
C VAL A 288 2.92 -3.83 -14.69
N SER A 289 1.99 -3.09 -15.31
CA SER A 289 1.20 -2.13 -14.58
C SER A 289 0.45 -2.86 -13.47
N SER A 290 0.09 -2.17 -12.39
CA SER A 290 -0.59 -2.86 -11.28
C SER A 290 -1.92 -3.49 -11.68
N ILE A 291 -2.55 -2.99 -12.74
CA ILE A 291 -3.78 -3.55 -13.30
C ILE A 291 -3.50 -4.86 -14.05
N GLU A 292 -2.42 -4.92 -14.81
CA GLU A 292 -2.03 -6.14 -15.54
C GLU A 292 -1.57 -7.25 -14.58
N MET A 293 -0.86 -6.90 -13.49
CA MET A 293 -0.51 -7.89 -12.45
C MET A 293 -1.73 -8.46 -11.75
N LEU A 294 -2.75 -7.63 -11.46
CA LEU A 294 -4.00 -8.12 -10.87
C LEU A 294 -4.74 -9.06 -11.83
N LYS A 295 -4.77 -8.75 -13.13
CA LYS A 295 -5.33 -9.66 -14.14
C LYS A 295 -4.58 -11.00 -14.17
N ILE A 296 -3.26 -10.98 -14.06
CA ILE A 296 -2.46 -12.21 -13.97
C ILE A 296 -2.85 -13.02 -12.73
N TYR A 297 -3.00 -12.37 -11.57
CA TYR A 297 -3.46 -13.05 -10.34
C TYR A 297 -4.86 -13.63 -10.48
N ASP A 298 -5.80 -12.92 -11.13
CA ASP A 298 -7.14 -13.43 -11.42
C ASP A 298 -7.09 -14.69 -12.30
N TYR A 299 -6.27 -14.68 -13.37
CA TYR A 299 -6.10 -15.86 -14.23
C TYR A 299 -5.53 -17.08 -13.48
N ILE A 300 -4.53 -16.86 -12.61
CA ILE A 300 -3.95 -17.94 -11.81
C ILE A 300 -5.00 -18.46 -10.82
N ARG A 301 -5.74 -17.57 -10.15
CA ARG A 301 -6.81 -17.93 -9.21
C ARG A 301 -7.90 -18.78 -9.89
N ASP A 302 -8.39 -18.37 -11.05
CA ASP A 302 -9.41 -19.11 -11.80
C ASP A 302 -8.93 -20.52 -12.15
N THR A 303 -7.66 -20.63 -12.57
CA THR A 303 -7.03 -21.91 -12.87
C THR A 303 -6.94 -22.81 -11.63
N LEU A 304 -6.51 -22.26 -10.49
CA LEU A 304 -6.43 -23.00 -9.24
C LEU A 304 -7.79 -23.42 -8.71
N ASN A 305 -8.83 -22.61 -8.91
CA ASN A 305 -10.19 -22.96 -8.53
C ASN A 305 -10.69 -24.20 -9.28
N VAL A 306 -10.40 -24.29 -10.59
CA VAL A 306 -10.71 -25.48 -11.41
C VAL A 306 -9.96 -26.72 -10.89
N LEU A 307 -8.68 -26.58 -10.55
CA LEU A 307 -7.88 -27.67 -9.99
C LEU A 307 -8.37 -28.10 -8.61
N SER A 308 -8.75 -27.15 -7.76
CA SER A 308 -9.27 -27.42 -6.41
C SER A 308 -10.59 -28.21 -6.42
N LEU A 309 -11.47 -27.96 -7.41
CA LEU A 309 -12.70 -28.74 -7.61
C LEU A 309 -12.43 -30.22 -7.92
N SER A 310 -11.29 -30.51 -8.55
CA SER A 310 -10.90 -31.86 -8.95
C SER A 310 -10.13 -32.62 -7.87
N LEU A 311 -9.32 -31.91 -7.08
CA LEU A 311 -8.40 -32.49 -6.09
C LEU A 311 -8.96 -32.49 -4.64
N GLY A 312 -9.98 -31.67 -4.35
CA GLY A 312 -10.52 -31.47 -3.00
C GLY A 312 -9.67 -30.54 -2.13
N PRO A 313 -10.14 -30.21 -0.91
CA PRO A 313 -9.44 -29.28 -0.02
C PRO A 313 -8.15 -29.89 0.55
N GLY A 314 -7.04 -29.16 0.47
CA GLY A 314 -5.76 -29.51 1.09
C GLY A 314 -5.46 -28.71 2.35
N ARG A 315 -4.23 -28.87 2.88
CA ARG A 315 -3.65 -28.11 3.98
C ARG A 315 -2.61 -27.14 3.45
N ILE A 316 -2.45 -26.00 4.12
CA ILE A 316 -1.39 -25.03 3.81
C ILE A 316 -0.04 -25.59 4.27
N LEU A 317 0.93 -25.65 3.37
CA LEU A 317 2.28 -26.13 3.64
C LEU A 317 3.08 -25.07 4.43
N THR A 318 3.40 -25.39 5.69
CA THR A 318 4.11 -24.47 6.59
C THR A 318 5.63 -24.68 6.60
N ASN A 319 6.10 -25.89 6.31
CA ASN A 319 7.52 -26.25 6.32
C ASN A 319 7.90 -26.84 4.96
N VAL A 320 8.30 -25.96 4.03
CA VAL A 320 8.87 -26.37 2.75
C VAL A 320 10.39 -26.24 2.87
N ASP A 321 11.12 -27.31 2.54
CA ASP A 321 12.59 -27.27 2.45
C ASP A 321 12.96 -26.55 1.15
N PHE A 322 12.97 -25.23 1.21
CA PHE A 322 13.20 -24.33 0.08
C PHE A 322 14.37 -23.41 0.41
N ASP A 323 15.28 -23.24 -0.54
CA ASP A 323 16.40 -22.29 -0.47
C ASP A 323 16.11 -21.03 -1.31
N PRO A 324 15.59 -19.94 -0.69
CA PRO A 324 15.20 -18.73 -1.41
C PRO A 324 16.34 -17.94 -2.02
N GLU A 325 17.60 -18.20 -1.65
CA GLU A 325 18.77 -17.58 -2.29
C GLU A 325 18.98 -18.10 -3.71
N LYS A 326 18.36 -19.23 -4.05
CA LYS A 326 18.44 -19.85 -5.37
C LYS A 326 17.17 -19.70 -6.22
N LEU A 327 16.23 -18.84 -5.79
CA LEU A 327 15.08 -18.41 -6.59
C LEU A 327 15.51 -17.68 -7.89
N GLU A 328 16.78 -17.29 -7.99
CA GLU A 328 17.39 -16.77 -9.23
C GLU A 328 17.72 -17.88 -10.25
N SER A 329 17.37 -19.14 -9.96
CA SER A 329 17.40 -20.23 -10.94
C SER A 329 16.55 -19.88 -12.16
N ASP A 330 17.14 -20.15 -13.33
CA ASP A 330 16.65 -19.76 -14.64
C ASP A 330 15.29 -20.42 -14.93
N CYS A 331 14.20 -19.73 -14.61
CA CYS A 331 12.83 -20.15 -14.91
C CYS A 331 12.42 -19.80 -16.36
N SER A 332 13.39 -19.50 -17.24
CA SER A 332 13.18 -19.13 -18.65
C SER A 332 12.48 -20.20 -19.47
N SER A 333 12.52 -21.46 -19.05
CA SER A 333 11.82 -22.54 -19.75
C SER A 333 11.04 -23.45 -18.80
N LEU A 334 9.84 -23.84 -19.26
CA LEU A 334 9.00 -24.80 -18.54
C LEU A 334 9.73 -26.12 -18.28
N LEU A 335 10.62 -26.56 -19.18
CA LEU A 335 11.40 -27.79 -19.01
C LEU A 335 12.36 -27.71 -17.82
N VAL A 336 12.96 -26.55 -17.57
CA VAL A 336 13.78 -26.31 -16.38
C VAL A 336 12.91 -26.25 -15.13
N PHE A 337 11.76 -25.57 -15.21
CA PHE A 337 10.83 -25.40 -14.10
C PHE A 337 10.19 -26.72 -13.62
N ILE A 338 9.87 -27.65 -14.52
CA ILE A 338 9.23 -28.94 -14.20
C ILE A 338 10.23 -30.07 -13.87
N ASP A 339 11.54 -29.80 -13.90
CA ASP A 339 12.54 -30.79 -13.50
C ASP A 339 12.29 -31.19 -12.04
N GLN A 340 12.28 -32.49 -11.76
CA GLN A 340 12.12 -33.00 -10.40
C GLN A 340 13.27 -32.54 -9.47
N ASN A 341 14.42 -32.22 -10.07
CA ASN A 341 15.58 -31.66 -9.37
C ASN A 341 15.53 -30.12 -9.26
N HIS A 342 14.49 -29.48 -9.79
CA HIS A 342 14.31 -28.03 -9.67
C HIS A 342 14.05 -27.66 -8.20
N GLU A 343 14.59 -26.54 -7.75
CA GLU A 343 14.58 -26.17 -6.32
C GLU A 343 13.20 -25.75 -5.82
N LEU A 344 12.27 -25.49 -6.75
CA LEU A 344 10.86 -25.23 -6.48
C LEU A 344 9.95 -26.47 -6.67
N SER A 345 10.50 -27.64 -6.99
CA SER A 345 9.69 -28.84 -7.31
C SER A 345 8.74 -29.25 -6.18
N SER A 346 9.15 -29.04 -4.93
CA SER A 346 8.36 -29.29 -3.72
C SER A 346 7.13 -28.35 -3.58
N LEU A 347 7.13 -27.21 -4.26
CA LEU A 347 6.01 -26.25 -4.29
C LEU A 347 5.01 -26.52 -5.44
N TYR A 348 5.38 -27.35 -6.42
CA TYR A 348 4.59 -27.57 -7.65
C TYR A 348 4.13 -29.01 -7.88
N GLU A 349 4.31 -29.91 -6.90
CA GLU A 349 3.65 -31.21 -6.96
C GLU A 349 2.13 -31.01 -7.08
N PRO A 350 1.45 -31.61 -8.09
CA PRO A 350 0.03 -31.36 -8.35
C PRO A 350 -0.86 -32.12 -7.35
N ASN A 351 -0.77 -31.75 -6.07
CA ASN A 351 -1.55 -32.27 -4.97
C ASN A 351 -2.46 -31.17 -4.37
N SER A 352 -3.45 -31.58 -3.57
CA SER A 352 -4.43 -30.64 -2.99
C SER A 352 -3.78 -29.62 -2.04
N ASP A 353 -2.70 -29.98 -1.35
CA ASP A 353 -1.98 -29.12 -0.41
C ASP A 353 -1.23 -27.99 -1.13
N ALA A 354 -0.59 -28.28 -2.27
CA ALA A 354 0.10 -27.31 -3.11
C ALA A 354 -0.88 -26.30 -3.71
N VAL A 355 -2.03 -26.78 -4.23
CA VAL A 355 -3.09 -25.90 -4.75
C VAL A 355 -3.62 -24.97 -3.66
N THR A 356 -3.90 -25.50 -2.47
CA THR A 356 -4.40 -24.72 -1.32
C THR A 356 -3.36 -23.68 -0.86
N THR A 357 -2.09 -24.06 -0.83
CA THR A 357 -0.98 -23.16 -0.46
C THR A 357 -0.80 -22.03 -1.48
N LEU A 358 -0.92 -22.33 -2.78
CA LEU A 358 -0.80 -21.33 -3.84
C LEU A 358 -2.01 -20.38 -3.85
N GLN A 359 -3.21 -20.87 -3.53
CA GLN A 359 -4.41 -20.03 -3.35
C GLN A 359 -4.23 -19.01 -2.20
N ASP A 360 -3.75 -19.45 -1.03
CA ASP A 360 -3.47 -18.56 0.12
C ASP A 360 -2.36 -17.53 -0.20
N THR A 361 -1.32 -17.98 -0.91
CA THR A 361 -0.23 -17.13 -1.39
C THR A 361 -0.76 -16.03 -2.32
N LEU A 362 -1.60 -16.39 -3.30
CA LEU A 362 -2.19 -15.45 -4.24
C LEU A 362 -3.17 -14.49 -3.57
N GLU A 363 -4.01 -14.97 -2.66
CA GLU A 363 -4.92 -14.10 -1.92
C GLU A 363 -4.15 -13.02 -1.13
N THR A 364 -3.05 -13.41 -0.50
CA THR A 364 -2.17 -12.49 0.23
C THR A 364 -1.48 -11.51 -0.72
N CYS A 365 -0.90 -11.99 -1.81
CA CYS A 365 -0.23 -11.16 -2.80
C CYS A 365 -1.20 -10.14 -3.43
N GLU A 366 -2.40 -10.56 -3.84
CA GLU A 366 -3.37 -9.67 -4.49
C GLU A 366 -3.82 -8.53 -3.58
N LYS A 367 -4.12 -8.83 -2.31
CA LYS A 367 -4.55 -7.82 -1.34
C LYS A 367 -3.45 -6.81 -1.03
N LEU A 368 -2.19 -7.26 -0.96
CA LEU A 368 -1.06 -6.41 -0.56
C LEU A 368 -0.35 -5.75 -1.75
N TYR A 369 -0.47 -6.28 -2.97
CA TYR A 369 0.26 -5.78 -4.15
C TYR A 369 -0.01 -4.30 -4.45
N SER A 370 -1.26 -3.84 -4.26
CA SER A 370 -1.58 -2.43 -4.46
C SER A 370 -0.85 -1.49 -3.50
N ILE A 371 -0.46 -1.99 -2.32
CA ILE A 371 0.12 -1.23 -1.21
C ILE A 371 1.66 -1.33 -1.23
N ASN A 372 2.22 -2.54 -1.13
CA ASN A 372 3.66 -2.76 -1.01
C ASN A 372 4.29 -3.50 -2.21
N LYS A 373 3.52 -3.69 -3.30
CA LYS A 373 3.98 -4.41 -4.51
C LYS A 373 4.43 -5.85 -4.26
N LEU A 374 3.90 -6.51 -3.22
CA LEU A 374 4.22 -7.89 -2.88
C LEU A 374 3.92 -8.87 -4.03
N THR A 375 4.98 -9.37 -4.65
CA THR A 375 4.92 -10.43 -5.67
C THR A 375 4.99 -11.82 -5.06
N ILE A 376 4.57 -12.85 -5.80
CA ILE A 376 4.70 -14.25 -5.37
C ILE A 376 6.16 -14.60 -5.04
N ALA A 377 7.12 -14.13 -5.85
CA ALA A 377 8.55 -14.34 -5.59
C ALA A 377 8.99 -13.71 -4.26
N GLN A 378 8.56 -12.47 -3.98
CA GLN A 378 8.83 -11.83 -2.69
C GLN A 378 8.12 -12.52 -1.52
N PHE A 379 6.89 -13.00 -1.72
CA PHE A 379 6.17 -13.78 -0.73
C PHE A 379 6.97 -15.03 -0.33
N LEU A 380 7.45 -15.81 -1.32
CA LEU A 380 8.23 -17.02 -1.06
C LEU A 380 9.54 -16.70 -0.32
N LYS A 381 10.24 -15.62 -0.72
CA LYS A 381 11.42 -15.13 0.01
C LYS A 381 11.08 -14.78 1.46
N LEU A 382 10.02 -14.00 1.71
CA LEU A 382 9.62 -13.58 3.07
C LEU A 382 9.12 -14.73 3.94
N ARG A 383 8.48 -15.74 3.35
CA ARG A 383 7.88 -16.87 4.05
C ARG A 383 8.93 -17.91 4.47
N TYR A 384 9.88 -18.23 3.58
CA TYR A 384 10.75 -19.39 3.74
C TYR A 384 12.23 -19.06 3.90
N SER A 385 12.65 -17.80 3.72
CA SER A 385 14.06 -17.44 3.94
C SER A 385 14.41 -17.44 5.40
N ARG A 386 15.42 -18.26 5.74
CA ARG A 386 16.09 -18.24 7.05
C ARG A 386 17.03 -17.05 7.21
N ALA A 387 17.43 -16.42 6.10
CA ALA A 387 18.40 -15.32 6.06
C ALA A 387 17.77 -13.92 6.19
N LEU A 388 16.45 -13.81 5.99
CA LEU A 388 15.75 -12.53 6.12
C LEU A 388 15.66 -12.13 7.60
N ASP A 389 16.43 -11.10 7.96
CA ASP A 389 16.39 -10.47 9.28
C ASP A 389 14.97 -9.95 9.59
N TYR A 390 14.57 -10.08 10.85
CA TYR A 390 13.29 -9.60 11.36
C TYR A 390 13.05 -8.12 11.03
N SER A 391 14.12 -7.32 10.98
CA SER A 391 14.08 -5.91 10.57
C SER A 391 13.48 -5.67 9.17
N SER A 392 13.55 -6.66 8.27
CA SER A 392 12.93 -6.56 6.94
C SER A 392 11.40 -6.68 7.02
N LYS A 393 10.88 -7.49 7.95
CA LYS A 393 9.43 -7.64 8.18
C LYS A 393 8.84 -6.37 8.81
N GLU A 394 9.57 -5.71 9.71
CA GLU A 394 9.18 -4.41 10.29
C GLU A 394 9.12 -3.30 9.22
N LYS A 395 10.04 -3.30 8.26
CA LYS A 395 10.04 -2.36 7.13
C LYS A 395 8.80 -2.55 6.25
N GLU A 396 8.39 -3.79 5.98
CA GLU A 396 7.18 -4.05 5.20
C GLU A 396 5.92 -3.55 5.92
N ILE A 397 5.78 -3.81 7.22
CA ILE A 397 4.67 -3.24 8.01
C ILE A 397 4.69 -1.70 7.98
N THR A 398 5.87 -1.10 8.04
CA THR A 398 6.03 0.35 7.88
C THR A 398 5.53 0.87 6.52
N ILE A 399 5.82 0.14 5.43
CA ILE A 399 5.37 0.47 4.08
C ILE A 399 3.85 0.32 3.97
N ILE A 400 3.29 -0.78 4.49
CA ILE A 400 1.85 -1.03 4.51
C ILE A 400 1.11 0.09 5.26
N MET A 401 1.67 0.52 6.39
CA MET A 401 1.09 1.56 7.24
C MET A 401 1.46 2.98 6.78
N HIS A 402 2.05 3.14 5.60
CA HIS A 402 2.38 4.45 5.04
C HIS A 402 1.10 5.21 4.65
N GLY A 403 1.06 6.52 4.95
CA GLY A 403 -0.10 7.36 4.60
C GLY A 403 -1.37 7.10 5.40
N LEU A 404 -1.25 6.50 6.60
CA LEU A 404 -2.36 6.26 7.52
C LEU A 404 -3.09 7.56 7.89
N ASN A 405 -4.43 7.52 7.87
CA ASN A 405 -5.31 8.60 8.28
C ASN A 405 -6.67 8.06 8.80
N GLU A 406 -7.54 8.95 9.29
CA GLU A 406 -8.84 8.59 9.86
C GLU A 406 -9.80 7.88 8.89
N THR A 407 -9.62 8.02 7.57
CA THR A 407 -10.51 7.42 6.57
C THR A 407 -10.07 6.04 6.09
N ASN A 408 -8.76 5.75 6.13
CA ASN A 408 -8.20 4.51 5.57
C ASN A 408 -7.64 3.54 6.63
N TYR A 409 -7.66 3.91 7.92
CA TYR A 409 -6.97 3.14 8.96
C TYR A 409 -7.45 1.69 9.06
N GLN A 410 -8.75 1.42 8.90
CA GLN A 410 -9.30 0.06 8.98
C GLN A 410 -8.78 -0.83 7.85
N GLN A 411 -8.66 -0.29 6.63
CA GLN A 411 -8.15 -1.00 5.48
C GLN A 411 -6.65 -1.29 5.61
N LEU A 412 -5.86 -0.30 6.07
CA LEU A 412 -4.43 -0.49 6.27
C LEU A 412 -4.14 -1.43 7.44
N LEU A 413 -4.94 -1.35 8.51
CA LEU A 413 -4.84 -2.27 9.65
C LEU A 413 -5.18 -3.71 9.26
N SER A 414 -6.23 -3.93 8.46
CA SER A 414 -6.56 -5.27 7.97
C SER A 414 -5.47 -5.83 7.04
N SER A 415 -4.85 -4.97 6.24
CA SER A 415 -3.69 -5.32 5.41
C SER A 415 -2.46 -5.68 6.24
N ALA A 416 -2.16 -4.90 7.29
CA ALA A 416 -1.08 -5.20 8.23
C ALA A 416 -1.33 -6.52 8.96
N ARG A 417 -2.57 -6.80 9.38
CA ARG A 417 -2.96 -8.10 9.99
C ARG A 417 -2.77 -9.26 9.04
N LEU A 418 -3.17 -9.11 7.78
CA LEU A 418 -2.97 -10.13 6.76
C LEU A 418 -1.48 -10.46 6.61
N PHE A 419 -0.63 -9.43 6.52
CA PHE A 419 0.82 -9.59 6.48
C PHE A 419 1.36 -10.29 7.75
N SER A 420 0.98 -9.82 8.94
CA SER A 420 1.41 -10.43 10.21
C SER A 420 1.01 -11.90 10.32
N LYS A 421 -0.22 -12.24 9.91
CA LYS A 421 -0.71 -13.62 9.90
C LYS A 421 0.11 -14.50 8.95
N ALA A 422 0.45 -14.00 7.77
CA ALA A 422 1.18 -14.76 6.76
C ALA A 422 2.67 -14.98 7.12
N PHE A 423 3.32 -14.01 7.78
CA PHE A 423 4.79 -14.01 7.91
C PHE A 423 5.34 -14.01 9.35
N ILE A 424 4.53 -13.71 10.36
CA ILE A 424 4.99 -13.42 11.72
C ILE A 424 4.35 -14.33 12.78
N ALA A 425 3.09 -14.76 12.59
CA ALA A 425 2.25 -15.47 13.58
C ALA A 425 2.79 -16.79 14.17
N ILE A 426 3.99 -17.23 13.77
CA ILE A 426 4.64 -18.44 14.30
C ILE A 426 5.38 -18.13 15.61
N ASP A 427 5.77 -16.87 15.85
CA ASP A 427 6.55 -16.45 17.02
C ASP A 427 5.83 -15.34 17.82
N PRO A 428 5.40 -15.63 19.07
CA PRO A 428 4.71 -14.66 19.93
C PRO A 428 5.53 -13.40 20.26
N GLU A 429 6.85 -13.50 20.35
CA GLU A 429 7.71 -12.35 20.67
C GLU A 429 7.72 -11.37 19.49
N HIS A 430 7.88 -11.90 18.28
CA HIS A 430 7.80 -11.15 17.05
C HIS A 430 6.40 -10.55 16.80
N GLU A 431 5.32 -11.23 17.18
CA GLU A 431 3.96 -10.70 17.11
C GLU A 431 3.79 -9.47 18.01
N SER A 432 4.25 -9.54 19.26
CA SER A 432 4.20 -8.43 20.22
C SER A 432 4.98 -7.20 19.73
N GLN A 433 6.17 -7.41 19.14
CA GLN A 433 6.98 -6.34 18.56
C GLN A 433 6.30 -5.67 17.36
N ILE A 434 5.64 -6.42 16.47
CA ILE A 434 4.86 -5.84 15.36
C ILE A 434 3.63 -5.09 15.87
N ASN A 435 2.94 -5.63 16.86
CA ASN A 435 1.80 -4.95 17.49
C ASN A 435 2.24 -3.60 18.10
N ARG A 436 3.40 -3.57 18.78
CA ARG A 436 4.02 -2.33 19.26
C ARG A 436 4.31 -1.36 18.12
N LEU A 437 4.87 -1.84 17.01
CA LEU A 437 5.17 -1.02 15.82
C LEU A 437 3.90 -0.45 15.17
N ILE A 438 2.82 -1.24 15.09
CA ILE A 438 1.53 -0.80 14.57
C ILE A 438 1.00 0.36 15.42
N VAL A 439 0.94 0.20 16.74
CA VAL A 439 0.49 1.29 17.65
C VAL A 439 1.40 2.52 17.54
N GLU A 440 2.72 2.34 17.42
CA GLU A 440 3.65 3.44 17.18
C GLU A 440 3.33 4.21 15.89
N ARG A 441 2.95 3.51 14.80
CA ARG A 441 2.53 4.14 13.54
C ARG A 441 1.25 4.96 13.71
N PHE A 442 0.24 4.45 14.43
CA PHE A 442 -0.98 5.23 14.72
C PHE A 442 -0.67 6.51 15.49
N LEU A 443 0.21 6.45 16.50
CA LEU A 443 0.68 7.64 17.22
C LEU A 443 1.50 8.58 16.33
N PHE A 444 2.33 8.05 15.45
CA PHE A 444 3.11 8.84 14.49
C PHE A 444 2.19 9.70 13.59
N PHE A 445 1.11 9.11 13.07
CA PHE A 445 0.10 9.78 12.26
C PHE A 445 -0.96 10.57 13.06
N ASN A 446 -0.79 10.70 14.38
CA ASN A 446 -1.62 11.50 15.29
C ASN A 446 -3.05 10.98 15.48
N LEU A 447 -3.28 9.68 15.26
CA LEU A 447 -4.59 9.04 15.45
C LEU A 447 -4.81 8.62 16.90
N PHE A 448 -4.77 9.59 17.81
CA PHE A 448 -4.82 9.34 19.26
C PHE A 448 -6.13 8.69 19.71
N ASP A 449 -7.27 9.11 19.16
CA ASP A 449 -8.59 8.62 19.56
C ASP A 449 -8.73 7.11 19.26
N ILE A 450 -8.14 6.66 18.14
CA ILE A 450 -8.12 5.24 17.76
C ILE A 450 -7.20 4.43 18.67
N VAL A 451 -6.05 4.99 19.07
CA VAL A 451 -5.14 4.32 20.03
C VAL A 451 -5.79 4.15 21.40
N GLU A 452 -6.60 5.12 21.83
CA GLU A 452 -7.39 5.00 23.06
C GLU A 452 -8.44 3.88 22.98
N GLU A 453 -9.05 3.67 21.81
CA GLU A 453 -9.99 2.58 21.54
C GLU A 453 -9.27 1.22 21.57
N PHE A 454 -8.13 1.09 20.86
CA PHE A 454 -7.33 -0.13 20.86
C PHE A 454 -6.88 -0.59 22.26
N TYR A 455 -6.57 0.37 23.14
CA TYR A 455 -6.25 0.06 24.52
C TYR A 455 -7.47 -0.42 25.33
N LYS A 456 -8.65 0.19 25.12
CA LYS A 456 -9.88 -0.19 25.83
C LYS A 456 -10.39 -1.56 25.40
N GLU A 457 -10.22 -1.91 24.13
CA GLU A 457 -10.66 -3.18 23.55
C GLU A 457 -9.64 -4.31 23.71
N ASP A 458 -8.45 -4.02 24.27
CA ASP A 458 -7.32 -4.96 24.35
C ASP A 458 -6.92 -5.57 23.00
N GLU A 459 -7.04 -4.78 21.91
CA GLU A 459 -6.98 -5.27 20.53
C GLU A 459 -5.62 -5.91 20.18
N PHE A 460 -4.53 -5.40 20.79
CA PHE A 460 -3.16 -5.81 20.51
C PHE A 460 -2.47 -6.57 21.65
N LYS A 461 -3.17 -6.81 22.77
CA LYS A 461 -2.65 -7.53 23.97
C LYS A 461 -1.31 -6.99 24.48
N LEU A 462 -1.10 -5.68 24.41
CA LEU A 462 0.11 -5.01 24.91
C LEU A 462 -0.10 -4.55 26.35
N THR A 463 0.95 -4.60 27.16
CA THR A 463 0.89 -4.14 28.56
C THR A 463 0.70 -2.62 28.66
N ALA A 464 0.13 -2.16 29.77
CA ALA A 464 -0.02 -0.73 30.07
C ALA A 464 1.33 0.03 30.02
N ASP A 465 2.42 -0.60 30.49
CA ASP A 465 3.77 -0.04 30.42
C ASP A 465 4.25 0.13 28.97
N THR A 466 3.92 -0.79 28.07
CA THR A 466 4.29 -0.68 26.65
C THR A 466 3.56 0.48 25.99
N TYR A 467 2.25 0.62 26.24
CA TYR A 467 1.48 1.77 25.78
C TYR A 467 2.02 3.09 26.34
N PHE A 468 2.42 3.12 27.63
CA PHE A 468 3.06 4.28 28.23
C PHE A 468 4.36 4.65 27.49
N GLN A 469 5.25 3.70 27.25
CA GLN A 469 6.52 3.95 26.55
C GLN A 469 6.30 4.54 25.16
N LEU A 470 5.34 4.02 24.39
CA LEU A 470 4.98 4.51 23.07
C LEU A 470 4.40 5.93 23.12
N ALA A 471 3.44 6.17 24.01
CA ALA A 471 2.84 7.50 24.20
C ALA A 471 3.87 8.52 24.71
N ASN A 472 4.77 8.11 25.61
CA ASN A 472 5.85 8.94 26.14
C ASN A 472 6.87 9.32 25.07
N LYS A 473 7.26 8.37 24.20
CA LYS A 473 8.12 8.65 23.05
C LYS A 473 7.48 9.69 22.13
N LYS A 474 6.20 9.53 21.79
CA LYS A 474 5.46 10.51 20.96
C LYS A 474 5.30 11.87 21.64
N PHE A 475 5.07 11.88 22.96
CA PHE A 475 4.98 13.09 23.77
C PHE A 475 6.27 13.90 23.66
N TRP A 476 7.42 13.30 23.97
CA TRP A 476 8.70 13.99 23.95
C TRP A 476 9.12 14.42 22.55
N ASP A 477 8.86 13.60 21.53
CA ASP A 477 9.11 14.00 20.13
C ASP A 477 8.31 15.26 19.76
N SER A 478 7.03 15.29 20.11
CA SER A 478 6.14 16.44 19.83
C SER A 478 6.50 17.65 20.69
N PHE A 479 6.86 17.45 21.95
CA PHE A 479 7.25 18.50 22.90
C PHE A 479 8.55 19.19 22.46
N ASN A 480 9.57 18.40 22.12
CA ASN A 480 10.89 18.92 21.72
C ASN A 480 10.83 19.67 20.39
N GLN A 481 9.92 19.29 19.49
CA GLN A 481 9.70 19.95 18.20
C GLN A 481 8.74 21.14 18.27
N ALA A 482 8.16 21.46 19.43
CA ALA A 482 7.22 22.56 19.55
C ALA A 482 7.92 23.93 19.44
N SER A 483 7.38 24.80 18.58
CA SER A 483 7.96 26.12 18.29
C SER A 483 7.48 27.23 19.22
N ASN A 484 6.47 26.96 20.05
CA ASN A 484 5.90 27.93 20.99
C ASN A 484 5.15 27.22 22.14
N LEU A 485 4.73 28.00 23.13
CA LEU A 485 4.04 27.54 24.34
C LEU A 485 2.51 27.43 24.21
N ASN A 486 1.94 27.51 23.00
CA ASN A 486 0.49 27.41 22.79
C ASN A 486 0.06 25.94 22.69
N ASP A 487 -0.64 25.48 23.72
CA ASP A 487 -1.17 24.12 23.87
C ASP A 487 -2.34 23.79 22.94
N LYS A 488 -2.92 24.77 22.24
CA LYS A 488 -4.06 24.57 21.33
C LYS A 488 -3.66 24.30 19.89
N ILE A 489 -2.41 24.55 19.50
CA ILE A 489 -1.96 24.46 18.11
C ILE A 489 -0.61 23.74 17.99
N GLY A 490 -0.28 23.33 16.76
CA GLY A 490 1.03 22.79 16.43
C GLY A 490 1.40 21.52 17.20
N LYS A 491 2.70 21.30 17.38
CA LYS A 491 3.24 20.09 18.02
C LYS A 491 2.96 20.01 19.51
N LEU A 492 2.80 21.15 20.20
CA LEU A 492 2.48 21.14 21.63
C LEU A 492 1.05 20.62 21.88
N ASN A 493 0.08 20.92 21.01
CA ASN A 493 -1.24 20.29 21.07
C ASN A 493 -1.13 18.76 20.92
N LEU A 494 -0.30 18.26 19.99
CA LEU A 494 -0.08 16.82 19.84
C LEU A 494 0.51 16.19 21.12
N ALA A 495 1.47 16.88 21.77
CA ALA A 495 1.97 16.45 23.08
C ALA A 495 0.87 16.48 24.15
N SER A 496 0.03 17.50 24.19
CA SER A 496 -1.12 17.57 25.10
C SER A 496 -2.15 16.46 24.85
N LYS A 497 -2.33 16.00 23.60
CA LYS A 497 -3.21 14.86 23.28
C LYS A 497 -2.69 13.54 23.86
N CYS A 498 -1.37 13.35 23.98
CA CYS A 498 -0.78 12.19 24.67
C CYS A 498 -1.22 12.11 26.14
N VAL A 499 -1.56 13.23 26.78
CA VAL A 499 -2.03 13.26 28.17
C VAL A 499 -3.34 12.49 28.34
N ARG A 500 -4.22 12.49 27.33
CA ARG A 500 -5.46 11.71 27.38
C ARG A 500 -5.17 10.21 27.50
N ILE A 501 -4.16 9.74 26.75
CA ILE A 501 -3.67 8.36 26.86
C ILE A 501 -3.06 8.13 28.25
N PHE A 502 -2.27 9.08 28.78
CA PHE A 502 -1.74 8.97 30.13
C PHE A 502 -2.83 8.92 31.22
N ASP A 503 -3.91 9.68 31.08
CA ASP A 503 -5.06 9.65 32.00
C ASP A 503 -5.74 8.28 32.00
N LEU A 504 -5.91 7.70 30.81
CA LEU A 504 -6.45 6.35 30.63
C LEU A 504 -5.54 5.29 31.28
N LEU A 505 -4.23 5.38 31.05
CA LEU A 505 -3.23 4.45 31.61
C LEU A 505 -3.08 4.58 33.13
N SER A 506 -3.17 5.80 33.67
CA SER A 506 -3.07 6.06 35.11
C SER A 506 -4.15 5.34 35.92
N SER A 507 -5.29 5.05 35.29
CA SER A 507 -6.40 4.34 35.91
C SER A 507 -6.20 2.82 35.97
N ASN A 508 -5.21 2.28 35.26
CA ASN A 508 -4.93 0.85 35.24
C ASN A 508 -4.01 0.44 36.41
N PRO A 509 -4.42 -0.52 37.28
CA PRO A 509 -3.62 -1.01 38.39
C PRO A 509 -2.28 -1.66 37.99
N GLU A 510 -2.15 -2.18 36.76
CA GLU A 510 -0.96 -2.87 36.26
C GLU A 510 0.17 -1.94 35.81
N LEU A 511 -0.09 -0.64 35.68
CA LEU A 511 0.96 0.32 35.32
C LEU A 511 1.99 0.44 36.45
N SER A 512 3.28 0.31 36.11
CA SER A 512 4.37 0.43 37.08
C SER A 512 4.39 1.79 37.79
N GLU A 513 4.79 1.79 39.07
CA GLU A 513 4.89 3.02 39.88
C GLU A 513 5.84 4.06 39.29
N GLU A 514 6.91 3.62 38.63
CA GLU A 514 7.85 4.50 37.93
C GLU A 514 7.17 5.24 36.76
N ASN A 515 6.38 4.53 35.96
CA ASN A 515 5.63 5.13 34.85
C ASN A 515 4.50 6.03 35.35
N ARG A 516 3.81 5.65 36.44
CA ARG A 516 2.84 6.53 37.12
C ARG A 516 3.49 7.83 37.58
N GLY A 517 4.64 7.75 38.25
CA GLY A 517 5.41 8.92 38.66
C GLY A 517 5.79 9.80 37.47
N SER A 518 6.23 9.19 36.37
CA SER A 518 6.58 9.92 35.13
C SER A 518 5.38 10.63 34.49
N ILE A 519 4.19 10.04 34.52
CA ILE A 519 2.95 10.71 34.07
C ILE A 519 2.66 11.93 34.93
N ILE A 520 2.78 11.80 36.26
CA ILE A 520 2.52 12.91 37.20
C ILE A 520 3.48 14.07 36.90
N LYS A 521 4.78 13.80 36.77
CA LYS A 521 5.79 14.81 36.41
C LYS A 521 5.45 15.50 35.10
N THR A 522 5.09 14.74 34.07
CA THR A 522 4.71 15.27 32.76
C THR A 522 3.49 16.19 32.83
N LYS A 523 2.47 15.83 33.65
CA LYS A 523 1.31 16.68 33.89
C LYS A 523 1.69 17.99 34.58
N HIS A 524 2.62 17.96 35.55
CA HIS A 524 3.12 19.18 36.21
C HIS A 524 3.91 20.07 35.25
N LEU A 525 4.75 19.50 34.37
CA LEU A 525 5.43 20.26 33.32
C LEU A 525 4.45 21.00 32.39
N LEU A 526 3.35 20.36 31.99
CA LEU A 526 2.34 21.02 31.17
C LEU A 526 1.59 22.13 31.93
N LYS A 527 1.38 21.98 33.25
CA LYS A 527 0.85 23.06 34.10
C LYS A 527 1.79 24.27 34.12
N VAL A 528 3.11 24.03 34.22
CA VAL A 528 4.12 25.09 34.11
C VAL A 528 3.94 25.84 32.80
N ILE A 529 3.94 25.14 31.67
CA ILE A 529 3.75 25.73 30.33
C ILE A 529 2.47 26.55 30.24
N ASN A 530 1.35 25.99 30.70
CA ASN A 530 0.06 26.68 30.66
C ASN A 530 0.07 27.97 31.51
N ASN A 531 0.79 27.99 32.63
CA ASN A 531 0.90 29.16 33.47
C ASN A 531 1.86 30.22 32.88
N ILE A 532 2.92 29.80 32.18
CA ILE A 532 3.93 30.72 31.62
C ILE A 532 3.60 31.25 30.22
N LYS A 533 2.68 30.62 29.47
CA LYS A 533 2.42 30.96 28.05
C LYS A 533 2.03 32.42 27.77
N ASN A 534 1.52 33.14 28.77
CA ASN A 534 1.12 34.54 28.64
C ASN A 534 2.21 35.52 29.13
N PHE A 535 3.32 35.04 29.69
CA PHE A 535 4.46 35.89 30.05
C PHE A 535 5.39 36.03 28.86
N LYS A 536 5.93 37.23 28.68
CA LYS A 536 7.03 37.46 27.74
C LYS A 536 8.29 36.84 28.34
N ILE A 537 8.90 35.88 27.64
CA ILE A 537 10.15 35.25 28.06
C ILE A 537 11.14 35.43 26.91
N VAL A 538 12.17 36.25 27.12
CA VAL A 538 13.21 36.49 26.12
C VAL A 538 14.52 35.94 26.66
N VAL A 539 14.97 34.84 26.08
CA VAL A 539 16.31 34.28 26.37
C VAL A 539 17.27 34.54 25.21
N GLU A 540 16.77 34.46 23.97
CA GLU A 540 17.50 34.88 22.77
C GLU A 540 16.74 35.99 22.05
N ARG A 541 17.44 37.08 21.68
CA ARG A 541 16.82 38.20 20.97
C ARG A 541 16.27 37.74 19.61
N GLY A 542 14.98 37.99 19.37
CA GLY A 542 14.32 37.73 18.09
C GLY A 542 13.80 36.30 17.89
N LYS A 543 13.94 35.40 18.87
CA LYS A 543 13.36 34.04 18.80
C LYS A 543 12.25 33.85 19.82
N HIS A 544 11.25 33.05 19.45
CA HIS A 544 10.20 32.63 20.38
C HIS A 544 10.75 31.60 21.36
N PHE A 545 10.33 31.72 22.61
CA PHE A 545 10.66 30.75 23.65
C PHE A 545 9.91 29.43 23.44
N THR A 546 10.64 28.31 23.51
CA THR A 546 10.10 26.97 23.24
C THR A 546 10.00 26.10 24.50
N PRO A 547 9.13 25.07 24.51
CA PRO A 547 9.08 24.10 25.60
C PRO A 547 10.42 23.39 25.87
N TYR A 548 11.20 23.11 24.82
CA TYR A 548 12.53 22.51 24.97
C TYR A 548 13.52 23.44 25.69
N GLN A 549 13.45 24.74 25.41
CA GLN A 549 14.28 25.74 26.10
C GLN A 549 13.94 25.85 27.59
N LEU A 550 12.67 25.66 27.98
CA LEU A 550 12.27 25.62 29.40
C LEU A 550 13.08 24.61 30.20
N ILE A 551 13.22 23.38 29.69
CA ILE A 551 13.93 22.32 30.40
C ILE A 551 15.44 22.55 30.34
N THR A 552 15.98 22.85 29.16
CA THR A 552 17.43 22.96 28.96
C THR A 552 18.04 24.18 29.64
N GLN A 553 17.30 25.28 29.76
CA GLN A 553 17.79 26.52 30.36
C GLN A 553 17.42 26.70 31.82
N PHE A 554 16.37 26.04 32.32
CA PHE A 554 15.89 26.25 33.70
C PHE A 554 15.71 24.97 34.52
N GLY A 555 16.01 23.80 33.96
CA GLY A 555 15.78 22.49 34.58
C GLY A 555 16.99 21.84 35.29
N LEU A 556 18.15 22.51 35.39
CA LEU A 556 19.34 21.94 36.02
C LEU A 556 19.41 22.36 37.49
N VAL A 557 19.16 21.41 38.39
CA VAL A 557 19.44 21.56 39.83
C VAL A 557 20.82 20.97 40.09
N ASP A 558 21.88 21.69 39.73
CA ASP A 558 23.23 21.21 40.05
C ASP A 558 23.48 21.37 41.55
N SER A 559 23.73 20.24 42.22
CA SER A 559 23.97 20.13 43.68
C SER A 559 25.31 20.75 44.13
N LYS A 560 26.07 21.33 43.21
CA LYS A 560 27.32 22.03 43.46
C LYS A 560 27.24 23.42 42.85
N GLU A 561 27.14 24.40 43.74
CA GLU A 561 27.15 25.84 43.52
C GLU A 561 28.13 26.28 42.41
N THR A 562 27.70 26.24 41.17
CA THR A 562 28.29 27.03 40.09
C THR A 562 27.16 27.78 39.39
N ASP A 563 27.09 29.07 39.71
CA ASP A 563 26.33 30.16 39.10
C ASP A 563 24.80 30.18 39.13
N GLY A 564 24.08 29.09 39.47
CA GLY A 564 22.61 29.13 39.59
C GLY A 564 21.86 29.55 38.32
N LYS A 565 22.57 29.73 37.18
CA LYS A 565 22.09 30.25 35.89
C LYS A 565 20.98 29.38 35.29
N ASN A 566 20.99 28.08 35.58
CA ASN A 566 20.09 27.12 34.99
C ASN A 566 19.04 26.56 35.97
N SER A 567 18.58 27.38 36.91
CA SER A 567 17.67 26.96 37.99
C SER A 567 16.21 27.36 37.74
N PRO A 568 15.23 26.67 38.37
CA PRO A 568 13.82 27.06 38.32
C PRO A 568 13.55 28.47 38.85
N ILE A 569 14.37 28.97 39.78
CA ILE A 569 14.22 30.34 40.30
C ILE A 569 14.58 31.38 39.23
N ASN A 570 15.52 31.06 38.33
CA ASN A 570 15.87 31.96 37.23
C ASN A 570 14.77 32.10 36.18
N LEU A 571 13.90 31.10 36.03
CA LEU A 571 12.70 31.25 35.21
C LEU A 571 11.81 32.38 35.78
N ILE A 572 11.66 32.41 37.11
CA ILE A 572 10.86 33.44 37.79
C ILE A 572 11.50 34.82 37.65
N THR A 573 12.81 34.95 37.87
CA THR A 573 13.51 36.24 37.69
C THR A 573 13.44 36.71 36.23
N THR A 574 13.62 35.81 35.26
CA THR A 574 13.49 36.14 33.82
C THR A 574 12.07 36.62 33.47
N ILE A 575 11.04 36.04 34.09
CA ILE A 575 9.66 36.51 33.94
C ILE A 575 9.50 37.91 34.53
N LEU A 576 10.02 38.15 35.74
CA LEU A 576 9.95 39.46 36.40
C LEU A 576 10.67 40.56 35.59
N GLU A 577 11.86 40.28 35.09
CA GLU A 577 12.67 41.19 34.27
C GLU A 577 11.97 41.57 32.95
N ASN A 578 11.37 40.59 32.27
CA ASN A 578 10.72 40.82 30.98
C ASN A 578 9.28 41.36 31.10
N ASN A 579 8.68 41.32 32.30
CA ASN A 579 7.27 41.67 32.54
C ASN A 579 7.17 42.56 33.80
N PRO A 580 7.23 43.90 33.67
CA PRO A 580 7.49 44.82 34.79
C PRO A 580 6.44 44.78 35.91
N LYS A 581 5.21 44.34 35.65
CA LYS A 581 4.13 44.25 36.65
C LYS A 581 3.83 42.84 37.15
N SER A 582 4.61 41.85 36.72
CA SER A 582 4.34 40.44 37.05
C SER A 582 4.56 40.12 38.53
N TYR A 583 5.30 40.96 39.28
CA TYR A 583 5.44 40.88 40.73
C TYR A 583 4.10 40.92 41.48
N LEU A 584 3.06 41.54 40.90
CA LEU A 584 1.70 41.54 41.46
C LEU A 584 1.05 40.16 41.44
N ALA A 585 1.52 39.24 40.58
CA ALA A 585 0.99 37.90 40.40
C ALA A 585 1.81 36.84 41.16
N TYR A 586 2.25 37.17 42.38
CA TYR A 586 3.08 36.31 43.23
C TYR A 586 2.59 34.85 43.32
N GLU A 587 1.31 34.64 43.61
CA GLU A 587 0.71 33.30 43.71
C GLU A 587 0.89 32.46 42.44
N LYS A 588 0.82 33.10 41.27
CA LYS A 588 0.99 32.43 39.98
C LYS A 588 2.46 32.08 39.74
N LEU A 589 3.38 32.98 40.08
CA LEU A 589 4.83 32.74 39.98
C LEU A 589 5.28 31.63 40.93
N TYR A 590 4.77 31.63 42.17
CA TYR A 590 5.01 30.58 43.14
C TYR A 590 4.49 29.22 42.63
N LYS A 591 3.28 29.18 42.09
CA LYS A 591 2.72 27.95 41.50
C LYS A 591 3.55 27.42 40.33
N ILE A 592 4.02 28.31 39.43
CA ILE A 592 4.94 27.95 38.34
C ILE A 592 6.18 27.26 38.89
N PHE A 593 6.80 27.85 39.91
CA PHE A 593 8.01 27.32 40.52
C PHE A 593 7.78 25.95 41.16
N VAL A 594 6.72 25.79 41.96
CA VAL A 594 6.39 24.53 42.62
C VAL A 594 6.06 23.43 41.62
N ASP A 595 5.22 23.70 40.62
CA ASP A 595 4.91 22.72 39.57
C ASP A 595 6.19 22.31 38.82
N PHE A 596 7.15 23.22 38.65
CA PHE A 596 8.41 22.89 37.98
C PHE A 596 9.34 22.05 38.85
N LEU A 597 9.43 22.30 40.15
CA LEU A 597 10.19 21.46 41.09
C LEU A 597 9.62 20.04 41.19
N ILE A 598 8.29 19.89 41.19
CA ILE A 598 7.65 18.57 41.18
C ILE A 598 8.05 17.78 39.92
N PHE A 599 8.16 18.44 38.77
CA PHE A 599 8.65 17.81 37.55
C PHE A 599 10.11 17.35 37.65
N LEU A 600 10.96 18.10 38.36
CA LEU A 600 12.39 17.82 38.52
C LEU A 600 12.73 16.83 39.64
N ASP A 601 11.73 16.29 40.36
CA ASP A 601 11.90 15.45 41.56
C ASP A 601 12.71 16.08 42.70
N ASP A 602 12.83 17.40 42.74
CA ASP A 602 13.53 18.10 43.82
C ASP A 602 12.57 18.34 45.01
N SER A 603 12.00 17.25 45.55
CA SER A 603 11.10 17.28 46.71
C SER A 603 11.84 17.11 48.04
N GLY A 604 13.18 17.20 48.04
CA GLY A 604 14.04 16.82 49.15
C GLY A 604 14.21 17.85 50.27
N SER A 605 13.60 19.02 50.18
CA SER A 605 13.67 20.06 51.21
C SER A 605 12.28 20.69 51.44
N ASP A 606 12.08 21.35 52.57
CA ASP A 606 10.89 22.16 52.82
C ASP A 606 10.84 23.30 51.77
N ILE A 607 10.30 23.01 50.58
CA ILE A 607 10.22 23.92 49.41
C ILE A 607 9.64 25.28 49.83
N SER A 608 8.74 25.25 50.82
CA SER A 608 8.08 26.41 51.39
C SER A 608 8.99 27.30 52.25
N MET A 609 9.99 26.77 52.96
CA MET A 609 10.87 27.59 53.79
C MET A 609 11.97 28.20 52.92
N THR A 610 12.64 27.41 52.08
CA THR A 610 13.86 27.89 51.41
C THR A 610 13.64 28.75 50.18
N TYR A 611 12.56 28.52 49.41
CA TYR A 611 12.35 29.20 48.12
C TYR A 611 11.27 30.27 48.14
N LEU A 612 10.30 30.17 49.05
CA LEU A 612 9.26 31.20 49.23
C LEU A 612 9.86 32.59 49.51
N PRO A 613 10.87 32.74 50.39
CA PRO A 613 11.51 34.03 50.64
C PRO A 613 12.24 34.56 49.41
N LYS A 614 12.86 33.67 48.63
CA LYS A 614 13.62 34.03 47.41
C LYS A 614 12.70 34.58 46.31
N ILE A 615 11.56 33.93 46.08
CA ILE A 615 10.56 34.41 45.09
C ILE A 615 9.96 35.74 45.55
N LYS A 616 9.65 35.87 46.85
CA LYS A 616 9.08 37.11 47.40
C LYS A 616 10.09 38.26 47.36
N SER A 617 11.36 37.99 47.65
CA SER A 617 12.49 38.92 47.45
C SER A 617 12.60 39.38 46.00
N ALA A 618 12.58 38.46 45.03
CA ALA A 618 12.62 38.84 43.61
C ALA A 618 11.42 39.72 43.20
N CYS A 619 10.23 39.48 43.75
CA CYS A 619 9.06 40.33 43.54
C CYS A 619 9.23 41.73 44.16
N ILE A 620 9.87 41.84 45.33
CA ILE A 620 10.20 43.12 45.97
C ILE A 620 11.19 43.91 45.09
N GLU A 621 12.24 43.26 44.62
CA GLU A 621 13.24 43.87 43.72
C GLU A 621 12.59 44.38 42.43
N SER A 622 11.74 43.56 41.81
CA SER A 622 10.98 43.96 40.62
C SER A 622 10.03 45.13 40.87
N ALA A 623 9.40 45.21 42.06
CA ALA A 623 8.53 46.32 42.42
C ALA A 623 9.32 47.63 42.61
N LEU A 624 10.55 47.57 43.15
CA LEU A 624 11.43 48.74 43.24
C LEU A 624 11.82 49.26 41.85
N ILE A 625 12.07 48.36 40.88
CA ILE A 625 12.36 48.72 39.48
C ILE A 625 11.14 49.41 38.84
N ASP A 626 9.93 48.93 39.10
CA ASP A 626 8.66 49.54 38.65
C ASP A 626 8.25 50.77 39.51
N THR A 627 9.13 51.28 40.38
CA THR A 627 8.91 52.42 41.30
C THR A 627 7.76 52.25 42.29
N ASN A 628 7.26 51.02 42.49
CA ASN A 628 6.17 50.71 43.42
C ASN A 628 6.69 50.44 44.84
N PHE A 629 7.10 51.51 45.52
CA PHE A 629 7.67 51.43 46.87
C PHE A 629 6.69 50.85 47.90
N ASP A 630 5.40 51.17 47.81
CA ASP A 630 4.40 50.67 48.76
C ASP A 630 4.29 49.14 48.74
N PHE A 631 4.33 48.53 47.54
CA PHE A 631 4.37 47.08 47.41
C PHE A 631 5.66 46.50 48.02
N ALA A 632 6.81 47.09 47.69
CA ALA A 632 8.12 46.64 48.18
C ALA A 632 8.22 46.71 49.72
N TYR A 633 7.76 47.82 50.31
CA TYR A 633 7.68 48.02 51.75
C TYR A 633 6.75 47.00 52.41
N LYS A 634 5.49 46.90 51.97
CA LYS A 634 4.50 46.01 52.58
C LYS A 634 4.96 44.55 52.57
N ASN A 635 5.50 44.08 51.44
CA ASN A 635 5.99 42.70 51.32
C ASN A 635 7.28 42.46 52.10
N SER A 636 8.14 43.47 52.24
CA SER A 636 9.33 43.40 53.07
C SER A 636 8.99 43.27 54.55
N ILE A 637 8.04 44.08 55.05
CA ILE A 637 7.54 43.99 56.43
C ILE A 637 6.88 42.64 56.69
N GLU A 638 6.05 42.16 55.76
CA GLU A 638 5.40 40.85 55.90
C GLU A 638 6.43 39.71 55.97
N LEU A 639 7.46 39.75 55.13
CA LEU A 639 8.52 38.75 55.12
C LEU A 639 9.37 38.80 56.40
N LEU A 640 9.78 39.99 56.84
CA LEU A 640 10.56 40.18 58.08
C LEU A 640 9.75 39.77 59.33
N THR A 641 8.45 40.10 59.36
CA THR A 641 7.57 39.75 60.49
C THR A 641 7.28 38.25 60.53
N TYR A 642 7.09 37.59 59.39
CA TYR A 642 6.88 36.14 59.34
C TYR A 642 8.06 35.35 59.95
N TYR A 643 9.28 35.87 59.78
CA TYR A 643 10.51 35.28 60.31
C TYR A 643 10.94 35.87 61.66
N SER A 644 10.14 36.74 62.30
CA SER A 644 10.48 37.23 63.65
C SER A 644 10.46 36.13 64.70
N ASP A 645 9.61 35.12 64.49
CA ASP A 645 9.33 34.03 65.44
C ASP A 645 9.97 32.70 65.01
N LYS A 646 10.67 32.68 63.85
CA LYS A 646 11.36 31.51 63.28
C LYS A 646 12.86 31.79 63.21
N ASN A 647 13.71 30.74 63.16
CA ASN A 647 15.15 30.93 62.95
C ASN A 647 15.40 31.63 61.58
N GLY A 648 15.68 32.93 61.60
CA GLY A 648 15.82 33.80 60.43
C GLY A 648 17.06 33.59 59.55
N ASN A 649 17.71 32.43 59.64
CA ASN A 649 18.93 32.13 58.87
C ASN A 649 18.73 32.25 57.36
N GLU A 650 17.52 32.02 56.86
CA GLU A 650 17.19 32.16 55.43
C GLU A 650 17.17 33.62 54.95
N LEU A 651 16.83 34.57 55.85
CA LEU A 651 16.83 36.01 55.54
C LEU A 651 18.24 36.56 55.33
N ASN A 652 19.27 35.90 55.86
CA ASN A 652 20.65 36.34 55.70
C ASN A 652 21.05 36.41 54.21
N SER A 653 20.50 35.53 53.38
CA SER A 653 20.73 35.54 51.94
C SER A 653 20.02 36.67 51.19
N LEU A 654 19.04 37.33 51.83
CA LEU A 654 18.16 38.34 51.26
C LEU A 654 18.45 39.76 51.77
N TRP A 655 19.53 39.95 52.53
CA TRP A 655 19.89 41.24 53.15
C TRP A 655 19.96 42.40 52.13
N LEU A 656 20.43 42.11 50.92
CA LEU A 656 20.59 43.10 49.87
C LEU A 656 19.25 43.65 49.39
N THR A 657 18.21 42.82 49.30
CA THR A 657 16.86 43.26 48.94
C THR A 657 16.34 44.29 49.95
N PHE A 658 16.48 44.02 51.25
CA PHE A 658 16.05 44.95 52.30
C PHE A 658 16.90 46.22 52.35
N TYR A 659 18.20 46.11 52.09
CA TYR A 659 19.08 47.28 51.93
C TYR A 659 18.64 48.15 50.74
N GLN A 660 18.29 47.55 49.60
CA GLN A 660 17.80 48.25 48.41
C GLN A 660 16.46 48.96 48.68
N VAL A 661 15.52 48.33 49.40
CA VAL A 661 14.30 49.00 49.86
C VAL A 661 14.64 50.22 50.71
N GLY A 662 15.57 50.06 51.66
CA GLY A 662 16.07 51.14 52.52
C GLY A 662 16.86 52.23 51.79
N LYS A 663 17.33 51.97 50.57
CA LYS A 663 18.07 52.91 49.72
C LYS A 663 17.26 53.39 48.52
N PHE A 664 15.98 53.04 48.43
CA PHE A 664 15.13 53.44 47.32
C PHE A 664 15.07 54.97 47.17
N ILE A 665 15.14 55.43 45.92
CA ILE A 665 15.04 56.84 45.56
C ILE A 665 13.97 56.95 44.47
N SER A 666 12.92 57.74 44.71
CA SER A 666 11.90 57.98 43.69
C SER A 666 12.43 58.97 42.64
N PRO A 667 12.23 58.73 41.33
CA PRO A 667 12.55 59.69 40.28
C PRO A 667 11.86 61.05 40.47
N GLU A 668 10.67 61.04 41.07
CA GLU A 668 9.86 62.25 41.30
C GLU A 668 10.48 63.21 42.32
N TRP A 669 11.48 62.77 43.10
CA TRP A 669 12.16 63.60 44.09
C TRP A 669 13.06 64.69 43.48
N PHE A 670 13.39 64.61 42.19
CA PHE A 670 14.34 65.51 41.53
C PHE A 670 13.68 66.65 40.73
N GLY A 671 12.38 66.90 40.93
CA GLY A 671 11.63 68.00 40.30
C GLY A 671 11.67 69.34 41.06
N ASP A 672 10.96 70.34 40.52
CA ASP A 672 10.72 71.62 41.20
C ASP A 672 10.00 71.41 42.54
N TYR A 673 10.22 72.33 43.49
CA TYR A 673 9.70 72.20 44.86
C TYR A 673 8.17 72.06 44.90
N ASP A 674 7.68 70.86 45.20
CA ASP A 674 6.28 70.55 45.50
C ASP A 674 6.12 70.05 46.95
N THR A 675 5.07 70.51 47.61
CA THR A 675 4.70 70.12 48.98
C THR A 675 4.20 68.68 49.02
N SER A 676 3.53 68.22 47.96
CA SER A 676 3.02 66.84 47.85
C SER A 676 4.17 65.82 47.82
N ILE A 677 5.16 66.05 46.94
CA ILE A 677 6.37 65.24 46.76
C ILE A 677 7.21 65.19 48.04
N ASN A 678 7.32 66.31 48.78
CA ASN A 678 8.06 66.34 50.04
C ASN A 678 7.37 65.53 51.16
N ASN A 679 6.04 65.56 51.24
CA ASN A 679 5.30 64.75 52.20
C ASN A 679 5.42 63.25 51.88
N GLU A 680 5.39 62.90 50.59
CA GLU A 680 5.62 61.54 50.12
C GLU A 680 7.04 61.07 50.43
N LYS A 681 8.06 61.90 50.15
CA LYS A 681 9.46 61.61 50.47
C LYS A 681 9.66 61.24 51.95
N ILE A 682 9.04 61.98 52.87
CA ILE A 682 9.15 61.70 54.31
C ILE A 682 8.39 60.45 54.72
N SER A 683 7.24 60.19 54.10
CA SER A 683 6.52 58.92 54.28
C SER A 683 7.41 57.73 53.88
N ILE A 684 8.07 57.83 52.73
CA ILE A 684 9.01 56.81 52.23
C ILE A 684 10.21 56.68 53.18
N LEU A 685 10.89 57.77 53.56
CA LEU A 685 12.02 57.73 54.51
C LEU A 685 11.65 57.07 55.84
N THR A 686 10.46 57.35 56.36
CA THR A 686 9.96 56.74 57.61
C THR A 686 9.79 55.22 57.46
N LYS A 687 9.23 54.78 56.33
CA LYS A 687 9.07 53.36 55.98
C LYS A 687 10.42 52.66 55.73
N GLN A 688 11.37 53.33 55.09
CA GLN A 688 12.72 52.83 54.86
C GLN A 688 13.46 52.60 56.18
N ARG A 689 13.37 53.56 57.11
CA ARG A 689 13.94 53.44 58.46
C ARG A 689 13.41 52.21 59.19
N GLU A 690 12.12 51.93 59.08
CA GLU A 690 11.49 50.77 59.71
C GLU A 690 12.01 49.44 59.13
N VAL A 691 12.05 49.32 57.79
CA VAL A 691 12.57 48.11 57.11
C VAL A 691 14.02 47.84 57.52
N LEU A 692 14.88 48.87 57.50
CA LEU A 692 16.29 48.74 57.88
C LEU A 692 16.46 48.38 59.37
N ALA A 693 15.64 48.95 60.26
CA ALA A 693 15.68 48.61 61.69
C ALA A 693 15.31 47.14 61.94
N LEU A 694 14.28 46.64 61.25
CA LEU A 694 13.88 45.24 61.34
C LEU A 694 14.92 44.31 60.70
N ALA A 695 15.50 44.69 59.56
CA ALA A 695 16.58 43.95 58.93
C ALA A 695 17.81 43.83 59.86
N LEU A 696 18.23 44.92 60.51
CA LEU A 696 19.32 44.92 61.50
C LEU A 696 19.02 44.01 62.71
N LYS A 697 17.76 43.91 63.12
CA LYS A 697 17.35 43.07 64.25
C LYS A 697 17.38 41.58 63.91
N LEU A 698 16.98 41.23 62.69
CA LEU A 698 16.68 39.85 62.29
C LEU A 698 17.79 39.18 61.48
N ILE A 699 18.57 39.95 60.72
CA ILE A 699 19.66 39.44 59.88
C ILE A 699 20.94 39.43 60.69
N LYS A 700 21.43 38.24 61.01
CA LYS A 700 22.63 38.04 61.84
C LYS A 700 23.62 37.17 61.11
N PRO A 701 24.93 37.48 61.14
CA PRO A 701 25.93 36.63 60.52
C PRO A 701 25.87 35.21 61.08
N ASN A 702 25.87 34.22 60.20
CA ASN A 702 26.00 32.80 60.50
C ASN A 702 27.28 32.23 59.86
N GLU A 703 27.55 30.92 60.03
CA GLU A 703 28.76 30.25 59.51
C GLU A 703 28.95 30.37 57.98
N SER A 704 27.89 30.71 57.22
CA SER A 704 27.89 30.81 55.75
C SER A 704 27.65 32.21 55.20
N SER A 705 27.50 33.25 56.05
CA SER A 705 27.15 34.61 55.61
C SER A 705 28.11 35.67 56.16
N ILE A 706 28.51 36.62 55.32
CA ILE A 706 29.33 37.78 55.72
C ILE A 706 28.48 38.75 56.56
N ASP A 707 29.12 39.43 57.52
CA ASP A 707 28.48 40.46 58.32
C ASP A 707 28.24 41.75 57.52
N ASN A 708 26.98 41.98 57.14
CA ASN A 708 26.54 43.18 56.42
C ASN A 708 25.88 44.22 57.34
N SER A 709 25.91 44.03 58.65
CA SER A 709 25.25 44.92 59.62
C SER A 709 25.74 46.36 59.55
N LYS A 710 27.04 46.56 59.26
CA LYS A 710 27.64 47.90 59.12
C LYS A 710 27.03 48.71 57.98
N LEU A 711 26.76 48.08 56.82
CA LEU A 711 26.17 48.74 55.66
C LEU A 711 24.70 49.13 55.95
N LEU A 712 23.94 48.21 56.54
CA LEU A 712 22.56 48.47 56.95
C LEU A 712 22.47 49.59 58.00
N LEU A 713 23.39 49.60 58.97
CA LEU A 713 23.44 50.59 60.05
C LEU A 713 23.81 51.98 59.52
N THR A 714 24.82 52.07 58.65
CA THR A 714 25.23 53.35 58.03
C THR A 714 24.07 53.97 57.24
N GLN A 715 23.36 53.17 56.43
CA GLN A 715 22.21 53.66 55.67
C GLN A 715 21.05 54.07 56.60
N TRP A 716 20.82 53.34 57.69
CA TRP A 716 19.80 53.69 58.68
C TRP A 716 20.11 55.03 59.38
N GLU A 717 21.37 55.28 59.73
CA GLU A 717 21.82 56.56 60.28
C GLU A 717 21.62 57.72 59.31
N ASN A 718 21.97 57.53 58.03
CA ASN A 718 21.76 58.54 56.98
C ASN A 718 20.28 58.92 56.84
N ILE A 719 19.37 57.94 56.83
CA ILE A 719 17.93 58.19 56.75
C ILE A 719 17.41 58.94 57.97
N ASN A 720 17.90 58.61 59.18
CA ASN A 720 17.54 59.36 60.38
C ASN A 720 18.00 60.81 60.30
N GLN A 721 19.22 61.06 59.84
CA GLN A 721 19.72 62.43 59.63
C GLN A 721 18.87 63.18 58.61
N GLU A 722 18.46 62.55 57.50
CA GLU A 722 17.56 63.19 56.52
C GLU A 722 16.18 63.54 57.11
N ILE A 723 15.60 62.64 57.91
CA ILE A 723 14.33 62.88 58.61
C ILE A 723 14.48 64.03 59.61
N GLU A 724 15.55 64.04 60.42
CA GLU A 724 15.83 65.09 61.40
C GLU A 724 16.04 66.45 60.72
N ASN A 725 16.84 66.48 59.64
CA ASN A 725 17.07 67.67 58.84
C ASN A 725 15.76 68.22 58.25
N TRP A 726 14.84 67.36 57.82
CA TRP A 726 13.54 67.79 57.33
C TRP A 726 12.69 68.44 58.42
N TYR A 727 12.59 67.84 59.61
CA TYR A 727 11.88 68.44 60.75
C TYR A 727 12.54 69.75 61.20
N ALA A 728 13.87 69.84 61.21
CA ALA A 728 14.60 71.08 61.49
C ALA A 728 14.34 72.17 60.43
N SER A 729 14.22 71.78 59.16
CA SER A 729 13.90 72.70 58.05
C SER A 729 12.47 73.24 58.11
N LEU A 730 11.51 72.45 58.62
CA LEU A 730 10.15 72.90 58.90
C LEU A 730 10.07 73.90 60.06
N GLN A 731 10.87 73.68 61.11
CA GLN A 731 10.99 74.59 62.25
C GLN A 731 11.66 75.93 61.87
N THR A 732 12.57 75.92 60.89
CA THR A 732 13.22 77.15 60.38
C THR A 732 12.38 77.85 59.30
N ARG A 733 11.63 77.14 58.46
CA ARG A 733 10.68 77.72 57.49
C ARG A 733 9.47 78.36 58.16
N SER A 734 9.03 77.85 59.31
CA SER A 734 8.00 78.50 60.13
C SER A 734 8.49 79.81 60.79
N GLN A 735 9.79 80.13 60.72
CA GLN A 735 10.38 81.35 61.27
C GLN A 735 11.01 82.29 60.22
N SER A 736 11.06 81.92 58.93
CA SER A 736 11.73 82.74 57.90
C SER A 736 10.95 82.79 56.58
N ASN A 737 10.13 83.83 56.42
CA ASN A 737 9.71 84.35 55.11
C ASN A 737 10.81 85.28 54.61
N THR A 738 11.70 84.81 53.71
CA THR A 738 12.15 85.50 52.47
C THR A 738 13.37 84.79 51.85
N HIS A 739 13.22 84.50 50.54
CA HIS A 739 14.20 84.20 49.49
C HIS A 739 15.63 83.74 49.83
N SER A 740 16.03 82.60 49.24
CA SER A 740 17.12 82.61 48.26
C SER A 740 17.11 81.38 47.36
N THR A 741 17.16 81.66 46.05
CA THR A 741 17.46 80.78 44.93
C THR A 741 18.97 80.74 44.71
N THR A 742 19.57 79.54 44.62
CA THR A 742 20.60 79.10 43.65
C THR A 742 21.32 77.87 44.20
N ARG A 743 21.14 76.69 43.58
CA ARG A 743 21.94 75.50 43.90
C ARG A 743 21.96 74.48 42.75
N THR A 744 22.41 74.90 41.57
CA THR A 744 22.54 74.01 40.40
C THR A 744 23.96 73.48 40.14
N ASP A 745 25.00 74.01 40.80
CA ASP A 745 26.40 73.62 40.49
C ASP A 745 27.02 72.58 41.46
N GLN A 746 26.38 72.26 42.59
CA GLN A 746 26.85 71.19 43.51
C GLN A 746 26.42 69.78 43.11
N VAL A 747 25.60 69.63 42.06
CA VAL A 747 24.96 68.37 41.68
C VAL A 747 25.87 67.47 40.84
N LYS A 748 26.85 68.02 40.11
CA LYS A 748 27.75 67.23 39.25
C LYS A 748 28.95 66.60 39.97
N GLU A 749 29.44 67.19 41.07
CA GLU A 749 30.56 66.63 41.83
C GLU A 749 30.15 65.48 42.78
N ASN A 750 28.93 65.50 43.31
CA ASN A 750 28.45 64.45 44.21
C ASN A 750 28.10 63.14 43.50
N LEU A 751 27.71 63.17 42.21
CA LEU A 751 27.47 61.94 41.44
C LEU A 751 28.77 61.17 41.17
N GLY A 752 29.85 61.89 40.82
CA GLY A 752 31.16 61.27 40.57
C GLY A 752 31.81 60.67 41.82
N ALA A 753 31.56 61.26 43.00
CA ALA A 753 31.98 60.69 44.28
C ALA A 753 31.18 59.43 44.65
N LEU A 754 29.85 59.44 44.45
CA LEU A 754 28.99 58.29 44.74
C LEU A 754 29.28 57.07 43.86
N THR A 755 29.61 57.28 42.58
CA THR A 755 29.98 56.19 41.67
C THR A 755 31.33 55.57 42.05
N ASN A 756 32.27 56.38 42.54
CA ASN A 756 33.58 55.89 43.01
C ASN A 756 33.48 55.14 44.35
N ASP A 757 32.62 55.56 45.27
CA ASP A 757 32.38 54.84 46.54
C ASP A 757 31.66 53.50 46.31
N LEU A 758 30.70 53.46 45.36
CA LEU A 758 30.04 52.22 44.94
C LEU A 758 31.03 51.21 44.29
N ILE A 759 31.99 51.70 43.52
CA ILE A 759 33.02 50.87 42.88
C ILE A 759 34.07 50.39 43.90
N SER A 760 34.45 51.23 44.88
CA SER A 760 35.40 50.82 45.92
C SER A 760 34.81 49.79 46.89
N ASP A 761 33.54 49.93 47.27
CA ASP A 761 32.87 48.98 48.16
C ASP A 761 32.57 47.63 47.47
N ALA A 762 32.36 47.65 46.14
CA ALA A 762 32.16 46.45 45.33
C ALA A 762 33.43 45.56 45.23
N THR A 763 34.62 46.15 45.29
CA THR A 763 35.89 45.38 45.21
C THR A 763 36.19 44.55 46.47
N ASN A 764 35.48 44.78 47.58
CA ASN A 764 35.69 44.12 48.86
C ASN A 764 34.63 43.07 49.24
N THR A 765 33.65 42.79 48.37
CA THR A 765 32.58 41.80 48.62
C THR A 765 32.57 40.67 47.58
N THR A 766 32.08 39.49 47.98
CA THR A 766 32.29 38.18 47.31
C THR A 766 31.84 38.07 45.86
N ASN A 767 32.33 37.03 45.18
CA ASN A 767 32.05 36.68 43.78
C ASN A 767 30.56 36.71 43.38
N GLN A 768 29.60 36.37 44.26
CA GLN A 768 28.16 36.46 43.94
C GLN A 768 27.60 37.89 43.93
N ALA A 769 28.07 38.77 44.81
CA ALA A 769 27.70 40.19 44.80
C ALA A 769 28.42 40.92 43.66
N SER A 770 29.69 40.59 43.44
CA SER A 770 30.51 41.05 42.31
C SER A 770 29.93 40.62 40.95
N GLU A 771 29.44 39.39 40.79
CA GLU A 771 28.79 38.94 39.55
C GLU A 771 27.37 39.48 39.36
N LYS A 772 26.57 39.61 40.44
CA LYS A 772 25.28 40.31 40.37
C LYS A 772 25.47 41.78 40.01
N LEU A 773 26.48 42.45 40.56
CA LEU A 773 26.85 43.83 40.24
C LEU A 773 27.46 43.97 38.83
N SER A 774 28.33 43.04 38.42
CA SER A 774 28.91 42.97 37.07
C SER A 774 27.83 42.70 36.01
N ASN A 775 26.88 41.81 36.28
CA ASN A 775 25.69 41.61 35.43
C ASN A 775 24.73 42.80 35.51
N LEU A 776 24.60 43.49 36.65
CA LEU A 776 23.88 44.77 36.76
C LEU A 776 24.48 45.82 35.79
N PHE A 777 25.79 45.88 35.59
CA PHE A 777 26.43 46.78 34.63
C PHE A 777 26.37 46.31 33.16
N VAL A 778 26.23 44.99 32.90
CA VAL A 778 26.25 44.40 31.55
C VAL A 778 24.86 44.05 31.00
N SER A 779 23.85 43.83 31.84
CA SER A 779 22.50 43.33 31.44
C SER A 779 21.43 44.42 31.25
N GLY A 780 21.75 45.69 31.49
CA GLY A 780 20.72 46.74 31.49
C GLY A 780 19.87 46.79 32.76
N LEU A 781 20.23 46.04 33.82
CA LEU A 781 19.71 46.27 35.18
C LEU A 781 20.38 47.48 35.88
N GLY A 782 21.42 48.07 35.31
CA GLY A 782 22.18 49.22 35.85
C GLY A 782 21.42 50.54 35.91
N TRP A 783 20.12 50.54 35.64
CA TRP A 783 19.26 51.73 35.65
C TRP A 783 18.64 52.03 37.02
N ALA A 784 18.79 51.14 38.01
CA ALA A 784 18.37 51.38 39.39
C ALA A 784 19.33 52.31 40.17
N ILE A 785 20.43 52.76 39.56
CA ILE A 785 21.33 53.77 40.12
C ILE A 785 21.57 54.86 39.07
N GLY A 786 20.71 55.87 39.07
CA GLY A 786 20.97 57.18 38.45
C GLY A 786 20.79 57.24 36.92
N ALA A 787 19.95 58.21 36.52
CA ALA A 787 19.68 58.67 35.16
C ALA A 787 18.78 57.79 34.28
N ASN A 788 17.50 58.17 34.17
CA ASN A 788 16.80 58.11 32.89
C ASN A 788 17.36 59.25 32.00
N PRO A 789 17.89 58.98 30.80
CA PRO A 789 17.89 59.96 29.72
C PRO A 789 16.62 59.76 28.92
N GLU A 790 15.52 60.30 29.43
CA GLU A 790 14.45 60.97 28.67
C GLU A 790 13.60 61.81 29.63
#